data_AF-A0A6S6FWA7-F1
#
_entry.id   AF-A0A6S6FWA7-F1
#
_cell.length_a   1.000
_cell.length_b   1.000
_cell.length_c   1.000
_cell.angle_alpha   90.00
_cell.angle_beta   90.00
_cell.angle_gamma   90.00
#
_symmetry.space_group_name_H-M   'P 1'
#
loop_
_entity.id
_entity.type
_entity.pdbx_description
1 polymer ?
#
loop_
_entity_poly.entity_id
_entity_poly.type
_entity_poly.pdbx_seq_one_letter_code
_entity_poly.pdbx_strand_id
1 'polypeptide(L)'
;MSPAPIFYDASGRRRRRFALAVVAFVLLIVVAVTALGVSIGAVPRAPLLPFEAEHPALTKLPPPTGPLLKRARRGFNSYARLLGAQPRGVGVDQPLAIGFHVPWDQSSAASLRRHIGELDWLIPGWVSVTGANHHITVFRDPAGRAIINSAPTRPLILPMIQNAIGGEWDAAGMEALLHDPAQRKALLDRLEPWLAANGAGGAFFDFESLSPRGQADYLTFLAEAKTRFAKHKWVIGIAVPVGAVDGEGGWNIAAFAKIVDRVFLMAYDEHEISGDAGPIASQAWFEQSVAHAAQGVPRGKIVVAIGSYAYDWHDGGGDPLAIDEAWEAARESDAKPVWDKTSGNSSFAYEEGKSRHVVWMLDAASAYNQMRFLQTVGLGGVAVWRLGAEDPGLWSIFGRSHRTLPGASVINPIPAVTDVDIEGNGEILKIGGVPVEGLRQALTDKTGAITDVRFPTLPSPYIVERTGYKPGLVALTFDDGPDPIWTPRILDILKAKKVPGTFFIVGENALTQRPLLERLVREGHEVGSHTYTHPNLAGASQTETMFQLNTTQRLFQAFTGRSLRLFRAPYFGDAEPTTADEIDPALQAQERGYISVGLHVDPGDWKRPGVQAIIDATIAQVTDPVASHCTAATQTQCSRNIVLLHDAGGDRSQTVAALPIIIDTLRAKGYTFVPVSTLAGIPRDVAMPRLSPSDRAAAVTDLFLFSALGFIVEALGWLFFIAISVGIARAVILSALALIQARREGRAIFPPIDGDRFVTVMIPAFNEEMVIERAVRGVLASNDVQIEVIVIDDGSSDRTSAVVAEAFADDPRVRLLTLENGGKARALNRALDLATGEIVIALDADTQFEPATIARLSRWFSDPAIGAVAGNAKVGNRVNLLTKFQAVEYITAQNLERRALARFDAMTVVPGAVGAWRLSAIREVGGYPDDTLAEDQDLTIAIQRAGWKVTYDQYAIAWTESPETIKGLAKQRFRWAFGTLQCLWKHGSIMGTGRPAGLARVGLPQAILFQIVFAAISPIIDLALIVSFVTTYLAVQAHGWAQTQGDLEKMLLYWLVFTAVDLLAATIAFALERRENWRLLWLLIPQRIGYRQIMYYVVLKAIAQALRGPRVGWGKLVRTGRVQAG
;
A
#
# COMPACT_ATOMS: atom_id res chain seq x y z
N MET A 1 -31.27 40.01 -44.35
CA MET A 1 -30.79 38.66 -43.98
C MET A 1 -30.28 38.76 -42.55
N SER A 2 -30.91 38.09 -41.58
CA SER A 2 -30.40 38.08 -40.21
C SER A 2 -29.00 37.48 -40.18
N PRO A 3 -28.03 38.08 -39.47
CA PRO A 3 -26.68 37.55 -39.39
C PRO A 3 -26.71 36.13 -38.81
N ALA A 4 -25.91 35.23 -39.40
CA ALA A 4 -25.79 33.87 -38.90
C ALA A 4 -25.16 33.91 -37.49
N PRO A 5 -25.70 33.17 -36.50
CA PRO A 5 -25.13 33.14 -35.16
C PRO A 5 -23.65 32.78 -35.14
N ILE A 6 -22.87 33.38 -34.24
CA ILE A 6 -21.44 33.10 -34.11
C ILE A 6 -21.20 31.60 -33.87
N PHE A 7 -20.23 31.02 -34.59
CA PHE A 7 -19.88 29.59 -34.70
C PHE A 7 -20.79 28.70 -35.55
N TYR A 8 -21.94 29.16 -36.02
CA TYR A 8 -22.83 28.36 -36.85
C TYR A 8 -22.15 27.94 -38.18
N ASP A 9 -22.14 26.64 -38.48
CA ASP A 9 -21.64 26.09 -39.74
C ASP A 9 -22.75 25.29 -40.43
N ALA A 10 -23.45 25.94 -41.38
CA ALA A 10 -24.48 25.30 -42.19
C ALA A 10 -23.96 24.14 -43.04
N SER A 11 -22.65 24.08 -43.34
CA SER A 11 -22.06 23.03 -44.18
C SER A 11 -21.81 21.71 -43.43
N GLY A 12 -21.88 21.72 -42.09
CA GLY A 12 -21.62 20.56 -41.23
C GLY A 12 -20.17 20.04 -41.29
N ARG A 13 -19.26 20.72 -41.99
CA ARG A 13 -17.86 20.31 -42.16
C ARG A 13 -17.12 20.34 -40.83
N ARG A 14 -17.38 21.34 -39.98
CA ARG A 14 -16.80 21.46 -38.63
C ARG A 14 -17.12 20.25 -37.76
N ARG A 15 -18.38 19.82 -37.73
CA ARG A 15 -18.82 18.62 -36.99
C ARG A 15 -18.09 17.36 -37.45
N ARG A 16 -17.94 17.16 -38.77
CA ARG A 16 -17.22 16.00 -39.33
C ARG A 16 -15.73 16.02 -38.96
N ARG A 17 -15.06 17.17 -39.12
CA ARG A 17 -13.64 17.33 -38.75
C ARG A 17 -13.41 17.11 -37.25
N PHE A 18 -14.28 17.65 -36.41
CA PHE A 18 -14.20 17.44 -34.96
C PHE A 18 -14.36 15.95 -34.60
N ALA A 19 -15.36 15.27 -35.18
CA ALA A 19 -15.55 13.83 -34.94
C ALA A 19 -14.33 13.02 -35.39
N LEU A 20 -13.78 13.31 -36.58
CA LEU A 20 -12.60 12.62 -37.10
C LEU A 20 -11.35 12.86 -36.24
N ALA A 21 -11.16 14.09 -35.74
CA ALA A 21 -10.07 14.41 -34.83
C ALA A 21 -10.19 13.66 -33.49
N VAL A 22 -11.39 13.57 -32.91
CA VAL A 22 -11.63 12.80 -31.68
C VAL A 22 -11.38 11.31 -31.90
N VAL A 23 -11.87 10.73 -33.00
CA VAL A 23 -11.62 9.33 -33.33
C VAL A 23 -10.13 9.07 -33.54
N ALA A 24 -9.43 9.93 -34.29
CA ALA A 24 -7.99 9.80 -34.50
C ALA A 24 -7.21 9.89 -33.18
N PHE A 25 -7.59 10.80 -32.28
CA PHE A 25 -6.96 10.94 -30.96
C PHE A 25 -7.19 9.70 -30.08
N VAL A 26 -8.42 9.17 -30.03
CA VAL A 26 -8.72 7.94 -29.27
C VAL A 26 -7.98 6.74 -29.85
N LEU A 27 -7.95 6.60 -31.18
CA LEU A 27 -7.19 5.54 -31.84
C LEU A 27 -5.70 5.64 -31.54
N LEU A 28 -5.13 6.86 -31.54
CA LEU A 28 -3.73 7.07 -31.17
C LEU A 28 -3.43 6.62 -29.73
N ILE A 29 -4.31 6.95 -28.77
CA ILE A 29 -4.17 6.50 -27.38
C ILE A 29 -4.24 4.96 -27.31
N VAL A 30 -5.24 4.36 -27.96
CA VAL A 30 -5.40 2.90 -27.97
C VAL A 30 -4.16 2.23 -28.57
N VAL A 31 -3.67 2.70 -29.71
CA VAL A 31 -2.46 2.18 -30.36
C VAL A 31 -1.24 2.33 -29.43
N ALA A 32 -1.06 3.48 -28.78
CA ALA A 32 0.06 3.70 -27.87
C ALA A 32 0.00 2.77 -26.64
N VAL A 33 -1.17 2.62 -26.01
CA VAL A 33 -1.38 1.72 -24.87
C VAL A 33 -1.20 0.25 -25.27
N THR A 34 -1.74 -0.15 -26.42
CA THR A 34 -1.57 -1.52 -26.93
C THR A 34 -0.10 -1.79 -27.28
N ALA A 35 0.60 -0.85 -27.92
CA ALA A 35 2.02 -1.00 -28.23
C ALA A 35 2.86 -1.16 -26.95
N LEU A 36 2.60 -0.32 -25.94
CA LEU A 36 3.27 -0.42 -24.64
C LEU A 36 2.98 -1.75 -23.95
N GLY A 37 1.71 -2.17 -23.91
CA GLY A 37 1.29 -3.44 -23.29
C GLY A 37 1.90 -4.66 -23.97
N VAL A 38 1.95 -4.68 -25.31
CA VAL A 38 2.62 -5.74 -26.07
C VAL A 38 4.12 -5.75 -25.80
N SER A 39 4.77 -4.58 -25.77
CA SER A 39 6.21 -4.48 -25.51
C SER A 39 6.60 -5.02 -24.12
N ILE A 40 5.81 -4.68 -23.09
CA ILE A 40 6.00 -5.17 -21.72
C ILE A 40 5.67 -6.66 -21.61
N GLY A 41 4.63 -7.14 -22.29
CA GLY A 41 4.25 -8.56 -22.26
C GLY A 41 5.22 -9.47 -23.02
N ALA A 42 5.93 -8.96 -24.04
CA ALA A 42 6.77 -9.73 -24.95
C ALA A 42 8.28 -9.56 -24.67
N VAL A 43 8.70 -9.44 -23.40
CA VAL A 43 10.13 -9.47 -23.04
C VAL A 43 10.63 -10.92 -23.07
N PRO A 44 11.64 -11.26 -23.91
CA PRO A 44 12.19 -12.62 -23.95
C PRO A 44 12.85 -12.98 -22.61
N ARG A 45 12.66 -14.22 -22.16
CA ARG A 45 13.38 -14.77 -21.00
C ARG A 45 14.85 -14.96 -21.38
N ALA A 46 15.75 -14.42 -20.58
CA ALA A 46 17.18 -14.60 -20.82
C ALA A 46 17.65 -15.94 -20.22
N PRO A 47 18.62 -16.64 -20.83
CA PRO A 47 19.14 -17.90 -20.30
C PRO A 47 19.83 -17.66 -18.95
N LEU A 48 19.69 -18.58 -18.01
CA LEU A 48 20.35 -18.49 -16.70
C LEU A 48 21.87 -18.36 -16.85
N LEU A 49 22.46 -17.56 -15.97
CA LEU A 49 23.91 -17.38 -15.93
C LEU A 49 24.58 -18.64 -15.33
N PRO A 50 25.79 -19.00 -15.78
CA PRO A 50 26.50 -20.16 -15.24
C PRO A 50 26.77 -19.95 -13.76
N PHE A 51 26.44 -20.96 -12.96
CA PHE A 51 26.58 -20.98 -11.51
C PHE A 51 27.17 -22.34 -11.13
N GLU A 52 28.32 -22.35 -10.48
CA GLU A 52 28.95 -23.56 -9.93
C GLU A 52 28.96 -23.43 -8.41
N ALA A 53 28.19 -24.27 -7.71
CA ALA A 53 28.23 -24.38 -6.26
C ALA A 53 29.48 -25.19 -5.85
N GLU A 54 30.15 -24.79 -4.77
CA GLU A 54 31.33 -25.48 -4.25
C GLU A 54 30.89 -26.62 -3.32
N HIS A 55 31.02 -27.89 -3.73
CA HIS A 55 30.77 -29.03 -2.83
C HIS A 55 31.82 -30.15 -2.95
N PRO A 56 32.21 -30.77 -1.83
CA PRO A 56 32.78 -32.11 -1.83
C PRO A 56 31.69 -33.15 -2.19
N ALA A 57 32.04 -34.15 -3.00
CA ALA A 57 31.11 -35.19 -3.41
C ALA A 57 30.88 -36.21 -2.27
N LEU A 58 29.65 -36.35 -1.79
CA LEU A 58 29.23 -37.45 -0.92
C LEU A 58 29.08 -38.74 -1.72
N THR A 59 29.47 -39.88 -1.14
CA THR A 59 29.35 -41.19 -1.80
C THR A 59 28.59 -42.18 -0.91
N LYS A 60 27.56 -42.85 -1.43
CA LYS A 60 26.82 -43.88 -0.67
C LYS A 60 27.70 -45.03 -0.19
N LEU A 61 27.40 -45.51 1.02
CA LEU A 61 27.91 -46.76 1.56
C LEU A 61 26.75 -47.76 1.76
N PRO A 62 27.02 -49.08 1.83
CA PRO A 62 26.00 -50.04 2.22
C PRO A 62 25.48 -49.71 3.64
N PRO A 63 24.17 -49.83 3.88
CA PRO A 63 23.58 -49.58 5.19
C PRO A 63 24.22 -50.51 6.24
N PRO A 64 24.26 -50.10 7.53
CA PRO A 64 24.85 -50.92 8.57
C PRO A 64 24.13 -52.28 8.66
N THR A 65 24.85 -53.37 8.40
CA THR A 65 24.37 -54.75 8.62
C THR A 65 25.05 -55.33 9.85
N GLY A 66 24.55 -55.01 11.05
CA GLY A 66 25.07 -55.52 12.32
C GLY A 66 24.16 -56.57 12.96
N PRO A 67 24.69 -57.55 13.72
CA PRO A 67 23.90 -58.56 14.44
C PRO A 67 23.30 -57.95 15.72
N LEU A 68 22.47 -56.91 15.62
CA LEU A 68 22.23 -56.03 16.77
C LEU A 68 21.14 -56.46 17.76
N LEU A 69 20.24 -57.40 17.46
CA LEU A 69 19.26 -57.87 18.47
C LEU A 69 18.96 -59.37 18.35
N LYS A 70 19.81 -60.22 18.95
CA LYS A 70 19.44 -61.59 19.37
C LYS A 70 18.96 -61.60 20.82
N ARG A 71 18.00 -60.75 21.19
CA ARG A 71 17.24 -60.92 22.43
C ARG A 71 15.88 -61.51 22.09
N ALA A 72 15.52 -62.58 22.80
CA ALA A 72 14.37 -63.41 22.49
C ALA A 72 13.07 -62.59 22.39
N ARG A 73 12.40 -62.65 21.23
CA ARG A 73 11.03 -62.16 21.03
C ARG A 73 10.10 -62.82 22.04
N ARG A 74 9.87 -62.20 23.20
CA ARG A 74 8.66 -62.46 23.99
C ARG A 74 7.52 -61.80 23.22
N GLY A 75 6.57 -62.60 22.74
CA GLY A 75 5.55 -62.10 21.82
C GLY A 75 4.69 -61.00 22.45
N PHE A 76 4.29 -60.01 21.65
CA PHE A 76 3.34 -58.92 21.94
C PHE A 76 2.27 -59.21 23.02
N ASN A 77 1.70 -60.42 23.04
CA ASN A 77 0.71 -60.90 24.02
C ASN A 77 1.22 -61.11 25.46
N SER A 78 2.54 -61.11 25.72
CA SER A 78 3.11 -61.23 27.07
C SER A 78 3.19 -59.90 27.81
N TYR A 79 3.44 -58.78 27.11
CA TYR A 79 3.53 -57.46 27.72
C TYR A 79 2.15 -56.87 28.03
N ALA A 80 1.16 -57.11 27.16
CA ALA A 80 -0.24 -56.82 27.47
C ALA A 80 -0.74 -57.53 28.74
N ARG A 81 -0.27 -58.78 28.97
CA ARG A 81 -0.53 -59.55 30.20
C ARG A 81 0.22 -58.99 31.42
N LEU A 82 1.47 -58.54 31.25
CA LEU A 82 2.26 -57.91 32.32
C LEU A 82 1.55 -56.66 32.90
N LEU A 83 0.91 -55.88 32.03
CA LEU A 83 0.16 -54.67 32.40
C LEU A 83 -1.32 -54.96 32.77
N GLY A 84 -1.73 -56.22 32.87
CA GLY A 84 -3.08 -56.63 33.26
C GLY A 84 -4.19 -56.25 32.27
N ALA A 85 -3.87 -56.03 30.99
CA ALA A 85 -4.85 -55.65 29.99
C ALA A 85 -5.66 -56.86 29.47
N GLN A 86 -6.99 -56.82 29.60
CA GLN A 86 -7.88 -57.54 28.68
C GLN A 86 -7.91 -56.75 27.36
N PRO A 87 -7.73 -57.38 26.18
CA PRO A 87 -7.84 -56.68 24.90
C PRO A 87 -9.31 -56.26 24.71
N ARG A 88 -9.65 -55.05 25.18
CA ARG A 88 -10.93 -54.40 24.88
C ARG A 88 -10.73 -53.55 23.64
N GLY A 89 -11.77 -53.50 22.80
CA GLY A 89 -11.83 -52.59 21.67
C GLY A 89 -11.57 -51.14 22.10
N VAL A 90 -10.92 -50.40 21.21
CA VAL A 90 -10.49 -49.00 21.34
C VAL A 90 -11.58 -48.15 22.00
N GLY A 91 -11.35 -47.68 23.23
CA GLY A 91 -12.30 -46.83 23.95
C GLY A 91 -12.07 -46.73 25.46
N VAL A 92 -11.02 -46.02 25.89
CA VAL A 92 -10.87 -45.47 27.26
C VAL A 92 -10.04 -44.18 27.16
N ASP A 93 -10.58 -43.06 27.67
CA ASP A 93 -10.02 -41.70 27.82
C ASP A 93 -9.23 -41.08 26.64
N GLN A 94 -9.59 -39.85 26.24
CA GLN A 94 -9.00 -39.21 25.05
C GLN A 94 -7.46 -39.14 25.15
N PRO A 95 -6.71 -39.63 24.14
CA PRO A 95 -5.26 -39.61 24.18
C PRO A 95 -4.74 -38.17 24.16
N LEU A 96 -3.91 -37.79 25.14
CA LEU A 96 -3.31 -36.47 25.23
C LEU A 96 -2.19 -36.34 24.20
N ALA A 97 -2.28 -35.38 23.29
CA ALA A 97 -1.22 -35.01 22.36
C ALA A 97 -0.37 -33.88 22.93
N ILE A 98 0.92 -34.11 23.13
CA ILE A 98 1.84 -33.17 23.79
C ILE A 98 3.06 -32.90 22.91
N GLY A 99 3.46 -31.63 22.74
CA GLY A 99 4.64 -31.25 21.96
C GLY A 99 5.66 -30.51 22.82
N PHE A 100 6.95 -30.76 22.59
CA PHE A 100 8.06 -30.01 23.18
C PHE A 100 8.54 -28.93 22.19
N HIS A 101 8.52 -27.65 22.60
CA HIS A 101 9.01 -26.52 21.81
C HIS A 101 10.26 -25.93 22.44
N VAL A 102 11.29 -25.66 21.65
CA VAL A 102 12.51 -25.02 22.14
C VAL A 102 12.75 -23.68 21.43
N PRO A 103 13.11 -22.61 22.17
CA PRO A 103 13.21 -21.27 21.61
C PRO A 103 14.51 -20.98 20.86
N TRP A 104 15.50 -21.87 20.93
CA TRP A 104 16.78 -21.73 20.25
C TRP A 104 16.80 -22.39 18.87
N ASP A 105 15.70 -22.99 18.43
CA ASP A 105 15.56 -23.63 17.11
C ASP A 105 14.38 -23.02 16.34
N GLN A 106 14.65 -22.55 15.11
CA GLN A 106 13.64 -21.94 14.25
C GLN A 106 12.66 -22.97 13.69
N SER A 107 13.12 -24.19 13.36
CA SER A 107 12.26 -25.28 12.86
C SER A 107 11.25 -25.70 13.92
N SER A 108 11.61 -25.61 15.21
CA SER A 108 10.67 -25.79 16.33
C SER A 108 9.51 -24.78 16.30
N ALA A 109 9.80 -23.51 16.05
CA ALA A 109 8.76 -22.48 15.92
C ALA A 109 7.91 -22.66 14.65
N ALA A 110 8.52 -23.11 13.54
CA ALA A 110 7.82 -23.38 12.29
C ALA A 110 6.83 -24.55 12.43
N SER A 111 7.28 -25.67 13.02
CA SER A 111 6.41 -26.82 13.36
C SER A 111 5.30 -26.40 14.32
N LEU A 112 5.63 -25.65 15.39
CA LEU A 112 4.62 -25.15 16.34
C LEU A 112 3.54 -24.31 15.63
N ARG A 113 3.92 -23.42 14.70
CA ARG A 113 2.96 -22.59 13.94
C ARG A 113 1.96 -23.45 13.16
N ARG A 114 2.44 -24.52 12.52
CA ARG A 114 1.60 -25.43 11.73
C ARG A 114 0.69 -26.28 12.60
N HIS A 115 1.16 -26.72 13.77
CA HIS A 115 0.53 -27.81 14.50
C HIS A 115 0.03 -27.44 15.92
N ILE A 116 0.12 -26.19 16.36
CA ILE A 116 -0.37 -25.79 17.69
C ILE A 116 -1.85 -26.13 17.94
N GLY A 117 -2.68 -26.16 16.88
CA GLY A 117 -4.08 -26.57 16.98
C GLY A 117 -4.29 -28.07 17.27
N GLU A 118 -3.28 -28.90 16.98
CA GLU A 118 -3.30 -30.35 17.17
C GLU A 118 -2.77 -30.78 18.56
N LEU A 119 -2.28 -29.84 19.38
CA LEU A 119 -1.68 -30.13 20.68
C LEU A 119 -2.65 -29.89 21.83
N ASP A 120 -2.83 -30.87 22.71
CA ASP A 120 -3.50 -30.67 24.00
C ASP A 120 -2.63 -29.84 24.93
N TRP A 121 -1.36 -30.24 25.11
CA TRP A 121 -0.39 -29.57 25.97
C TRP A 121 0.85 -29.17 25.16
N LEU A 122 1.48 -28.07 25.55
CA LEU A 122 2.74 -27.60 25.00
C LEU A 122 3.75 -27.43 26.14
N ILE A 123 4.94 -27.99 25.95
CA ILE A 123 6.05 -27.92 26.89
C ILE A 123 7.15 -27.03 26.29
N PRO A 124 7.17 -25.71 26.58
CA PRO A 124 8.21 -24.83 26.08
C PRO A 124 9.47 -24.84 26.96
N GLY A 125 10.64 -25.00 26.34
CA GLY A 125 11.98 -24.93 26.94
C GLY A 125 12.42 -23.52 27.33
N TRP A 126 11.70 -22.88 28.26
CA TRP A 126 11.93 -21.48 28.60
C TRP A 126 12.90 -21.27 29.76
N VAL A 127 13.12 -22.25 30.64
CA VAL A 127 13.84 -22.06 31.90
C VAL A 127 14.91 -23.11 32.09
N SER A 128 16.13 -22.66 32.40
CA SER A 128 17.23 -23.51 32.84
C SER A 128 17.78 -23.04 34.19
N VAL A 129 18.16 -23.97 35.05
CA VAL A 129 18.73 -23.71 36.39
C VAL A 129 20.05 -24.44 36.53
N THR A 130 21.17 -23.71 36.50
CA THR A 130 22.52 -24.28 36.48
C THR A 130 23.54 -23.44 37.28
N GLY A 131 24.70 -24.03 37.55
CA GLY A 131 25.84 -23.44 38.24
C GLY A 131 25.74 -23.52 39.78
N ALA A 132 26.88 -23.31 40.44
CA ALA A 132 27.00 -23.36 41.90
C ALA A 132 26.14 -22.33 42.66
N ASN A 133 25.74 -21.25 41.98
CA ASN A 133 24.84 -20.22 42.52
C ASN A 133 23.37 -20.41 42.10
N HIS A 134 23.04 -21.52 41.44
CA HIS A 134 21.69 -21.85 40.97
C HIS A 134 21.08 -20.75 40.09
N HIS A 135 21.83 -20.32 39.08
CA HIS A 135 21.42 -19.23 38.19
C HIS A 135 20.22 -19.67 37.34
N ILE A 136 19.17 -18.86 37.32
CA ILE A 136 17.97 -19.10 36.50
C ILE A 136 18.12 -18.34 35.18
N THR A 137 18.32 -19.08 34.11
CA THR A 137 18.34 -18.55 32.74
C THR A 137 16.94 -18.65 32.14
N VAL A 138 16.42 -17.52 31.62
CA VAL A 138 15.14 -17.48 30.92
C VAL A 138 15.39 -17.19 29.44
N PHE A 139 15.06 -18.15 28.57
CA PHE A 139 15.22 -18.01 27.13
C PHE A 139 14.14 -17.09 26.54
N ARG A 140 14.56 -16.18 25.66
CA ARG A 140 13.65 -15.23 25.02
C ARG A 140 13.01 -15.88 23.78
N ASP A 141 11.69 -15.98 23.78
CA ASP A 141 10.93 -16.68 22.74
C ASP A 141 9.82 -15.80 22.12
N PRO A 142 10.17 -14.75 21.34
CA PRO A 142 9.17 -13.87 20.75
C PRO A 142 8.29 -14.59 19.71
N ALA A 143 8.89 -15.47 18.91
CA ALA A 143 8.19 -16.19 17.84
C ALA A 143 7.20 -17.22 18.40
N GLY A 144 7.64 -18.10 19.32
CA GLY A 144 6.77 -19.08 19.96
C GLY A 144 5.64 -18.43 20.75
N ARG A 145 5.92 -17.33 21.46
CA ARG A 145 4.88 -16.55 22.17
C ARG A 145 3.85 -15.95 21.22
N ALA A 146 4.26 -15.41 20.08
CA ALA A 146 3.33 -14.88 19.09
C ALA A 146 2.39 -15.99 18.59
N ILE A 147 2.94 -17.16 18.27
CA ILE A 147 2.18 -18.33 17.81
C ILE A 147 1.17 -18.79 18.88
N ILE A 148 1.61 -18.95 20.14
CA ILE A 148 0.75 -19.34 21.27
C ILE A 148 -0.39 -18.35 21.47
N ASN A 149 -0.11 -17.04 21.37
CA ASN A 149 -1.12 -15.99 21.56
C ASN A 149 -2.13 -15.93 20.41
N SER A 150 -1.74 -16.32 19.20
CA SER A 150 -2.63 -16.39 18.03
C SER A 150 -3.34 -17.74 17.85
N ALA A 151 -3.07 -18.72 18.72
CA ALA A 151 -3.57 -20.08 18.55
C ALA A 151 -5.12 -20.13 18.60
N PRO A 152 -5.79 -20.77 17.61
CA PRO A 152 -7.25 -20.89 17.61
C PRO A 152 -7.80 -21.62 18.83
N THR A 153 -7.05 -22.61 19.33
CA THR A 153 -7.32 -23.28 20.60
C THR A 153 -6.03 -23.29 21.41
N ARG A 154 -6.05 -22.64 22.58
CA ARG A 154 -4.84 -22.51 23.39
C ARG A 154 -4.51 -23.85 24.09
N PRO A 155 -3.32 -24.45 23.88
CA PRO A 155 -2.91 -25.64 24.61
C PRO A 155 -2.62 -25.31 26.08
N LEU A 156 -2.64 -26.34 26.94
CA LEU A 156 -2.13 -26.20 28.31
C LEU A 156 -0.63 -26.00 28.26
N ILE A 157 -0.14 -24.86 28.76
CA ILE A 157 1.29 -24.54 28.76
C ILE A 157 1.93 -25.05 30.05
N LEU A 158 2.88 -25.98 29.94
CA LEU A 158 3.71 -26.44 31.04
C LEU A 158 5.17 -26.10 30.73
N PRO A 159 5.68 -24.91 31.11
CA PRO A 159 7.07 -24.58 30.87
C PRO A 159 7.99 -25.65 31.44
N MET A 160 9.01 -26.01 30.67
CA MET A 160 10.08 -26.90 31.08
C MET A 160 11.10 -26.13 31.92
N ILE A 161 11.40 -26.66 33.09
CA ILE A 161 12.45 -26.21 33.99
C ILE A 161 13.49 -27.34 34.00
N GLN A 162 14.65 -27.08 33.40
CA GLN A 162 15.70 -28.09 33.22
C GLN A 162 16.99 -27.71 33.96
N ASN A 163 17.87 -28.70 34.20
CA ASN A 163 19.24 -28.48 34.70
C ASN A 163 20.30 -28.58 33.60
N ALA A 164 19.99 -28.13 32.39
CA ALA A 164 20.91 -28.15 31.25
C ALA A 164 21.03 -26.78 30.57
N ILE A 165 22.25 -26.43 30.13
CA ILE A 165 22.52 -25.25 29.30
C ILE A 165 23.58 -25.59 28.25
N GLY A 166 23.33 -25.24 26.98
CA GLY A 166 24.26 -25.54 25.89
C GLY A 166 24.49 -27.04 25.65
N GLY A 167 23.52 -27.90 25.98
CA GLY A 167 23.64 -29.37 25.84
C GLY A 167 24.26 -30.08 27.05
N GLU A 168 24.81 -29.33 28.02
CA GLU A 168 25.50 -29.90 29.19
C GLU A 168 24.59 -29.97 30.42
N TRP A 169 24.52 -31.14 31.05
CA TRP A 169 23.73 -31.40 32.26
C TRP A 169 24.51 -31.05 33.54
N ASP A 170 23.93 -30.22 34.42
CA ASP A 170 24.50 -29.84 35.70
C ASP A 170 23.88 -30.62 36.87
N ALA A 171 24.29 -31.88 37.02
CA ALA A 171 23.85 -32.74 38.11
C ALA A 171 24.27 -32.18 39.48
N ALA A 172 25.54 -31.78 39.63
CA ALA A 172 26.11 -31.37 40.91
C ALA A 172 25.45 -30.07 41.44
N GLY A 173 25.24 -29.08 40.58
CA GLY A 173 24.55 -27.84 40.94
C GLY A 173 23.09 -28.08 41.29
N MET A 174 22.40 -28.96 40.57
CA MET A 174 21.00 -29.30 40.86
C MET A 174 20.85 -30.08 42.17
N GLU A 175 21.71 -31.06 42.44
CA GLU A 175 21.68 -31.78 43.72
C GLU A 175 21.95 -30.89 44.92
N ALA A 176 22.90 -29.96 44.81
CA ALA A 176 23.17 -28.99 45.86
C ALA A 176 21.93 -28.11 46.17
N LEU A 177 21.19 -27.71 45.13
CA LEU A 177 19.93 -26.98 45.27
C LEU A 177 18.87 -27.83 45.96
N LEU A 178 18.66 -29.05 45.46
CA LEU A 178 17.62 -29.96 45.96
C LEU A 178 17.87 -30.37 47.41
N HIS A 179 19.13 -30.47 47.84
CA HIS A 179 19.46 -30.85 49.20
C HIS A 179 19.09 -29.78 50.24
N ASP A 180 19.25 -28.49 49.92
CA ASP A 180 19.02 -27.37 50.83
C ASP A 180 17.54 -26.91 50.82
N PRO A 181 16.78 -27.04 51.94
CA PRO A 181 15.40 -26.58 52.02
C PRO A 181 15.21 -25.09 51.74
N ALA A 182 16.17 -24.24 52.08
CA ALA A 182 16.12 -22.81 51.80
C ALA A 182 16.23 -22.53 50.30
N GLN A 183 17.08 -23.28 49.58
CA GLN A 183 17.26 -23.13 48.14
C GLN A 183 16.08 -23.70 47.36
N ARG A 184 15.54 -24.86 47.75
CA ARG A 184 14.28 -25.39 47.19
C ARG A 184 13.15 -24.38 47.31
N LYS A 185 12.97 -23.81 48.49
CA LYS A 185 11.97 -22.76 48.74
C LYS A 185 12.24 -21.52 47.89
N ALA A 186 13.49 -21.04 47.82
CA ALA A 186 13.87 -19.87 47.04
C ALA A 186 13.60 -20.06 45.54
N LEU A 187 13.86 -21.26 45.00
CA LEU A 187 13.52 -21.59 43.62
C LEU A 187 12.01 -21.51 43.39
N LEU A 188 11.19 -22.14 44.25
CA LEU A 188 9.73 -22.08 44.13
C LEU A 188 9.17 -20.65 44.30
N ASP A 189 9.75 -19.85 45.19
CA ASP A 189 9.37 -18.44 45.41
C ASP A 189 9.61 -17.58 44.16
N ARG A 190 10.60 -17.93 43.32
CA ARG A 190 10.87 -17.27 42.04
C ARG A 190 10.05 -17.84 40.89
N LEU A 191 9.92 -19.16 40.81
CA LEU A 191 9.22 -19.85 39.71
C LEU A 191 7.72 -19.59 39.73
N GLU A 192 7.07 -19.63 40.89
CA GLU A 192 5.61 -19.48 40.96
C GLU A 192 5.09 -18.14 40.36
N PRO A 193 5.58 -16.95 40.76
CA PRO A 193 5.10 -15.71 40.15
C PRO A 193 5.47 -15.62 38.67
N TRP A 194 6.61 -16.19 38.26
CA TRP A 194 7.03 -16.21 36.86
C TRP A 194 6.11 -17.08 36.00
N LEU A 195 5.76 -18.28 36.46
CA LEU A 195 4.82 -19.18 35.80
C LEU A 195 3.44 -18.52 35.65
N ALA A 196 2.96 -17.83 36.70
CA ALA A 196 1.69 -17.10 36.66
C ALA A 196 1.73 -15.94 35.64
N ALA A 197 2.80 -15.15 35.63
CA ALA A 197 2.97 -14.02 34.71
C ALA A 197 3.04 -14.45 33.24
N ASN A 198 3.47 -15.69 32.97
CA ASN A 198 3.56 -16.24 31.61
C ASN A 198 2.34 -17.13 31.25
N GLY A 199 1.28 -17.13 32.07
CA GLY A 199 0.04 -17.85 31.78
C GLY A 199 0.20 -19.38 31.74
N ALA A 200 1.12 -19.92 32.54
CA ALA A 200 1.32 -21.35 32.66
C ALA A 200 0.14 -22.04 33.37
N GLY A 201 -0.14 -23.29 32.97
CA GLY A 201 -1.09 -24.17 33.64
C GLY A 201 -0.42 -25.20 34.55
N GLY A 202 0.90 -25.08 34.76
CA GLY A 202 1.71 -26.11 35.38
C GLY A 202 3.20 -25.85 35.26
N ALA A 203 3.99 -26.83 35.68
CA ALA A 203 5.42 -26.90 35.46
C ALA A 203 5.80 -28.31 35.03
N PHE A 204 6.73 -28.40 34.08
CA PHE A 204 7.38 -29.64 33.69
C PHE A 204 8.82 -29.58 34.19
N PHE A 205 9.19 -30.46 35.12
CA PHE A 205 10.53 -30.49 35.70
C PHE A 205 11.37 -31.58 35.05
N ASP A 206 12.46 -31.17 34.42
CA ASP A 206 13.36 -32.00 33.64
C ASP A 206 14.75 -31.99 34.27
N PHE A 207 14.85 -32.61 35.45
CA PHE A 207 16.08 -32.68 36.22
C PHE A 207 16.72 -34.05 36.06
N GLU A 208 17.74 -34.11 35.21
CA GLU A 208 18.39 -35.35 34.82
C GLU A 208 19.78 -35.52 35.45
N SER A 209 20.35 -36.71 35.27
CA SER A 209 21.67 -37.11 35.79
C SER A 209 21.82 -37.07 37.32
N LEU A 210 20.71 -37.23 38.06
CA LEU A 210 20.70 -37.24 39.53
C LEU A 210 21.07 -38.60 40.14
N SER A 211 21.89 -38.58 41.20
CA SER A 211 22.20 -39.73 42.06
C SER A 211 20.97 -40.23 42.82
N PRO A 212 21.01 -41.44 43.41
CA PRO A 212 19.89 -41.95 44.22
C PRO A 212 19.49 -41.04 45.39
N ARG A 213 20.45 -40.32 45.98
CA ARG A 213 20.18 -39.32 47.03
C ARG A 213 19.54 -38.07 46.42
N GLY A 214 20.06 -37.58 45.30
CA GLY A 214 19.46 -36.48 44.54
C GLY A 214 18.00 -36.75 44.16
N GLN A 215 17.68 -38.00 43.76
CA GLN A 215 16.30 -38.41 43.47
C GLN A 215 15.37 -38.36 44.70
N ALA A 216 15.86 -38.72 45.89
CA ALA A 216 15.09 -38.62 47.13
C ALA A 216 14.81 -37.15 47.52
N ASP A 217 15.82 -36.28 47.35
CA ASP A 217 15.67 -34.84 47.58
C ASP A 217 14.75 -34.21 46.51
N TYR A 218 14.77 -34.73 45.28
CA TYR A 218 13.86 -34.32 44.22
C TYR A 218 12.40 -34.67 44.52
N LEU A 219 12.11 -35.87 45.07
CA LEU A 219 10.77 -36.21 45.55
C LEU A 219 10.28 -35.23 46.63
N THR A 220 11.17 -34.80 47.52
CA THR A 220 10.86 -33.80 48.55
C THR A 220 10.50 -32.46 47.90
N PHE A 221 11.31 -31.98 46.96
CA PHE A 221 11.03 -30.78 46.19
C PHE A 221 9.68 -30.85 45.46
N LEU A 222 9.37 -31.96 44.80
CA LEU A 222 8.11 -32.14 44.09
C LEU A 222 6.90 -32.15 45.02
N ALA A 223 7.03 -32.68 46.24
CA ALA A 223 5.98 -32.61 47.26
C ALA A 223 5.74 -31.17 47.72
N GLU A 224 6.81 -30.40 47.94
CA GLU A 224 6.75 -28.98 48.27
C GLU A 224 6.11 -28.17 47.12
N ALA A 225 6.53 -28.41 45.87
CA ALA A 225 5.97 -27.82 44.67
C ALA A 225 4.47 -28.12 44.52
N LYS A 226 4.06 -29.38 44.74
CA LYS A 226 2.66 -29.80 44.68
C LYS A 226 1.80 -29.05 45.69
N THR A 227 2.23 -28.99 46.95
CA THR A 227 1.50 -28.24 47.99
C THR A 227 1.41 -26.77 47.63
N ARG A 228 2.48 -26.18 47.08
CA ARG A 228 2.51 -24.77 46.67
C ARG A 228 1.57 -24.47 45.49
N PHE A 229 1.57 -25.33 44.49
CA PHE A 229 0.83 -25.17 43.24
C PHE A 229 -0.65 -25.59 43.33
N ALA A 230 -1.03 -26.32 44.39
CA ALA A 230 -2.41 -26.76 44.62
C ALA A 230 -3.44 -25.62 44.58
N LYS A 231 -3.09 -24.42 45.08
CA LYS A 231 -3.99 -23.24 45.07
C LYS A 231 -4.33 -22.73 43.67
N HIS A 232 -3.47 -23.00 42.68
CA HIS A 232 -3.65 -22.63 41.28
C HIS A 232 -4.26 -23.76 40.44
N LYS A 233 -4.41 -24.97 41.00
CA LYS A 233 -4.79 -26.20 40.29
C LYS A 233 -3.85 -26.52 39.11
N TRP A 234 -2.58 -26.19 39.28
CA TRP A 234 -1.55 -26.37 38.27
C TRP A 234 -1.06 -27.81 38.21
N VAL A 235 -0.76 -28.28 37.00
CA VAL A 235 -0.26 -29.63 36.72
C VAL A 235 1.25 -29.69 36.96
N ILE A 236 1.72 -30.76 37.60
CA ILE A 236 3.15 -31.08 37.70
C ILE A 236 3.46 -32.31 36.85
N GLY A 237 4.33 -32.11 35.86
CA GLY A 237 4.93 -33.17 35.05
C GLY A 237 6.42 -33.32 35.37
N ILE A 238 6.96 -34.53 35.20
CA ILE A 238 8.40 -34.78 35.27
C ILE A 238 8.85 -35.63 34.09
N ALA A 239 10.06 -35.42 33.61
CA ALA A 239 10.75 -36.36 32.72
C ALA A 239 11.37 -37.51 33.53
N VAL A 240 11.34 -38.72 32.99
CA VAL A 240 11.98 -39.90 33.58
C VAL A 240 12.57 -40.79 32.48
N PRO A 241 13.86 -41.15 32.54
CA PRO A 241 14.48 -42.07 31.60
C PRO A 241 14.03 -43.52 31.83
N VAL A 242 13.93 -44.34 30.76
CA VAL A 242 13.41 -45.72 30.82
C VAL A 242 14.47 -46.83 30.74
N GLY A 243 15.77 -46.49 30.69
CA GLY A 243 16.86 -47.39 30.28
C GLY A 243 17.48 -48.35 31.33
N ALA A 244 17.18 -48.25 32.63
CA ALA A 244 17.83 -49.09 33.64
C ALA A 244 17.09 -50.43 33.88
N VAL A 245 17.18 -51.39 32.93
CA VAL A 245 16.51 -52.70 33.07
C VAL A 245 17.33 -53.72 33.87
N ASP A 246 18.62 -53.48 34.13
CA ASP A 246 19.46 -54.35 34.95
C ASP A 246 20.00 -53.55 36.14
N GLY A 247 19.42 -53.82 37.32
CA GLY A 247 19.43 -52.92 38.47
C GLY A 247 20.80 -52.60 39.08
N GLU A 248 21.12 -51.31 39.11
CA GLU A 248 21.61 -50.52 40.25
C GLU A 248 21.51 -49.04 39.83
N GLY A 249 20.71 -48.22 40.52
CA GLY A 249 20.56 -46.77 40.23
C GLY A 249 19.34 -46.32 39.42
N GLY A 250 18.40 -47.20 39.08
CA GLY A 250 17.18 -46.85 38.32
C GLY A 250 16.19 -45.93 39.07
N TRP A 251 15.45 -45.11 38.33
CA TRP A 251 14.44 -44.18 38.87
C TRP A 251 13.25 -44.92 39.48
N ASN A 252 12.83 -44.55 40.70
CA ASN A 252 11.62 -45.10 41.33
C ASN A 252 10.35 -44.41 40.80
N ILE A 253 9.95 -44.76 39.58
CA ILE A 253 8.83 -44.15 38.85
C ILE A 253 7.52 -44.17 39.67
N ALA A 254 7.26 -45.27 40.39
CA ALA A 254 6.07 -45.40 41.24
C ALA A 254 6.07 -44.43 42.43
N ALA A 255 7.23 -44.08 42.98
CA ALA A 255 7.34 -43.07 44.03
C ALA A 255 7.03 -41.67 43.49
N PHE A 256 7.60 -41.31 42.34
CA PHE A 256 7.31 -40.03 41.69
C PHE A 256 5.83 -39.90 41.32
N ALA A 257 5.25 -40.94 40.71
CA ALA A 257 3.85 -40.96 40.29
C ALA A 257 2.84 -40.82 41.44
N LYS A 258 3.22 -41.10 42.70
CA LYS A 258 2.36 -40.82 43.87
C LYS A 258 2.26 -39.31 44.13
N ILE A 259 3.31 -38.56 43.83
CA ILE A 259 3.42 -37.13 44.08
C ILE A 259 2.88 -36.36 42.87
N VAL A 260 3.43 -36.55 41.68
CA VAL A 260 3.14 -35.71 40.52
C VAL A 260 1.82 -36.06 39.82
N ASP A 261 1.36 -35.20 38.92
CA ASP A 261 0.13 -35.42 38.14
C ASP A 261 0.41 -36.28 36.90
N ARG A 262 1.57 -36.10 36.27
CA ARG A 262 2.02 -36.87 35.10
C ARG A 262 3.50 -37.22 35.20
N VAL A 263 3.85 -38.42 34.74
CA VAL A 263 5.23 -38.87 34.55
C VAL A 263 5.43 -39.11 33.05
N PHE A 264 6.46 -38.47 32.48
CA PHE A 264 6.81 -38.56 31.08
C PHE A 264 7.96 -39.54 30.93
N LEU A 265 7.68 -40.68 30.33
CA LEU A 265 8.68 -41.71 30.03
C LEU A 265 9.42 -41.32 28.77
N MET A 266 10.72 -41.04 28.85
CA MET A 266 11.58 -40.75 27.71
C MET A 266 11.93 -42.05 27.00
N ALA A 267 11.04 -42.52 26.14
CA ALA A 267 11.14 -43.83 25.50
C ALA A 267 11.90 -43.75 24.18
N TYR A 268 13.11 -43.18 24.24
CA TYR A 268 14.07 -43.02 23.16
C TYR A 268 15.49 -43.00 23.74
N ASP A 269 16.50 -42.88 22.88
CA ASP A 269 17.93 -42.96 23.22
C ASP A 269 18.37 -44.34 23.79
N GLU A 270 17.91 -45.44 23.18
CA GLU A 270 18.53 -46.77 23.36
C GLU A 270 20.01 -46.75 22.97
N HIS A 271 20.32 -46.03 21.88
CA HIS A 271 21.67 -45.64 21.48
C HIS A 271 21.70 -44.12 21.34
N GLU A 272 22.59 -43.47 22.09
CA GLU A 272 22.79 -42.01 22.09
C GLU A 272 24.11 -41.63 21.39
N ILE A 273 24.30 -40.34 21.13
CA ILE A 273 25.46 -39.78 20.40
C ILE A 273 26.82 -40.08 21.03
N SER A 274 26.87 -40.36 22.34
CA SER A 274 28.11 -40.66 23.06
C SER A 274 28.54 -42.14 22.93
N GLY A 275 27.63 -43.01 22.47
CA GLY A 275 27.81 -44.45 22.37
C GLY A 275 27.94 -44.97 20.94
N ASP A 276 27.90 -46.30 20.80
CA ASP A 276 27.98 -46.98 19.50
C ASP A 276 26.72 -46.72 18.65
N ALA A 277 26.90 -46.57 17.34
CA ALA A 277 25.81 -46.37 16.39
C ALA A 277 24.81 -47.53 16.41
N GLY A 278 23.51 -47.21 16.56
CA GLY A 278 22.45 -48.20 16.64
C GLY A 278 21.04 -47.59 16.57
N PRO A 279 19.99 -48.44 16.60
CA PRO A 279 18.62 -47.94 16.59
C PRO A 279 18.35 -47.07 17.82
N ILE A 280 17.87 -45.85 17.58
CA ILE A 280 17.58 -44.86 18.63
C ILE A 280 16.51 -45.36 19.60
N ALA A 281 15.53 -46.14 19.13
CA ALA A 281 14.53 -46.78 19.98
C ALA A 281 13.95 -47.99 19.27
N SER A 282 14.64 -49.13 19.33
CA SER A 282 14.13 -50.35 18.70
C SER A 282 12.78 -50.74 19.30
N GLN A 283 11.88 -51.26 18.47
CA GLN A 283 10.52 -51.64 18.87
C GLN A 283 10.53 -52.60 20.08
N ALA A 284 11.43 -53.58 20.09
CA ALA A 284 11.51 -54.54 21.20
C ALA A 284 11.96 -53.88 22.51
N TRP A 285 12.97 -53.00 22.45
CA TRP A 285 13.41 -52.22 23.60
C TRP A 285 12.30 -51.28 24.08
N PHE A 286 11.65 -50.56 23.16
CA PHE A 286 10.55 -49.64 23.47
C PHE A 286 9.41 -50.35 24.20
N GLU A 287 8.94 -51.48 23.67
CA GLU A 287 7.86 -52.27 24.28
C GLU A 287 8.25 -52.75 25.69
N GLN A 288 9.48 -53.22 25.86
CA GLN A 288 9.99 -53.72 27.14
C GLN A 288 10.15 -52.59 28.17
N SER A 289 10.81 -51.50 27.79
CA SER A 289 11.13 -50.36 28.65
C SER A 289 9.86 -49.64 29.09
N VAL A 290 8.91 -49.39 28.17
CA VAL A 290 7.61 -48.79 28.51
C VAL A 290 6.79 -49.73 29.40
N ALA A 291 6.71 -51.03 29.09
CA ALA A 291 5.94 -51.96 29.90
C ALA A 291 6.51 -52.13 31.32
N HIS A 292 7.83 -52.10 31.46
CA HIS A 292 8.49 -52.17 32.76
C HIS A 292 8.29 -50.87 33.55
N ALA A 293 8.54 -49.72 32.92
CA ALA A 293 8.40 -48.40 33.55
C ALA A 293 6.96 -48.09 33.98
N ALA A 294 5.97 -48.58 33.22
CA ALA A 294 4.55 -48.43 33.53
C ALA A 294 4.07 -49.34 34.67
N GLN A 295 4.86 -50.32 35.10
CA GLN A 295 4.44 -51.30 36.10
C GLN A 295 4.22 -50.64 37.47
N GLY A 296 3.02 -50.82 38.03
CA GLY A 296 2.66 -50.25 39.33
C GLY A 296 2.30 -48.76 39.32
N VAL A 297 2.24 -48.12 38.15
CA VAL A 297 1.83 -46.72 37.98
C VAL A 297 0.42 -46.65 37.38
N PRO A 298 -0.49 -45.79 37.88
CA PRO A 298 -1.80 -45.61 37.26
C PRO A 298 -1.67 -45.13 35.81
N ARG A 299 -2.31 -45.81 34.86
CA ARG A 299 -2.19 -45.53 33.42
C ARG A 299 -2.46 -44.07 33.04
N GLY A 300 -3.47 -43.45 33.65
CA GLY A 300 -3.81 -42.04 33.41
C GLY A 300 -2.76 -41.02 33.90
N LYS A 301 -1.73 -41.47 34.63
CA LYS A 301 -0.59 -40.64 35.02
C LYS A 301 0.62 -40.78 34.08
N ILE A 302 0.61 -41.74 33.17
CA ILE A 302 1.73 -42.02 32.29
C ILE A 302 1.54 -41.24 30.98
N VAL A 303 2.58 -40.52 30.60
CA VAL A 303 2.78 -40.01 29.24
C VAL A 303 4.02 -40.69 28.69
N VAL A 304 3.97 -41.17 27.46
CA VAL A 304 5.15 -41.71 26.78
C VAL A 304 5.65 -40.68 25.78
N ALA A 305 6.85 -40.15 26.02
CA ALA A 305 7.52 -39.30 25.06
C ALA A 305 8.20 -40.21 24.02
N ILE A 306 7.82 -40.03 22.75
CA ILE A 306 8.44 -40.69 21.59
C ILE A 306 9.38 -39.71 20.89
N GLY A 307 10.49 -40.22 20.39
CA GLY A 307 11.42 -39.45 19.58
C GLY A 307 10.96 -39.40 18.12
N SER A 308 11.15 -38.26 17.46
CA SER A 308 11.14 -38.19 16.00
C SER A 308 12.26 -37.27 15.55
N TYR A 309 13.41 -37.90 15.29
CA TYR A 309 14.68 -37.31 14.92
C TYR A 309 15.62 -38.43 14.47
N ALA A 310 16.82 -38.07 14.04
CA ALA A 310 17.89 -38.96 13.65
C ALA A 310 19.19 -38.63 14.40
N TYR A 311 20.13 -39.57 14.35
CA TYR A 311 21.51 -39.36 14.78
C TYR A 311 22.43 -39.79 13.65
N ASP A 312 23.45 -38.98 13.35
CA ASP A 312 24.53 -39.32 12.43
C ASP A 312 25.82 -39.58 13.20
N TRP A 313 26.26 -40.84 13.25
CA TRP A 313 27.51 -41.21 13.91
C TRP A 313 28.68 -41.18 12.95
N HIS A 314 29.74 -40.48 13.36
CA HIS A 314 31.01 -40.42 12.66
C HIS A 314 32.16 -40.14 13.66
N ASP A 315 33.39 -40.52 13.29
CA ASP A 315 34.62 -40.20 14.03
C ASP A 315 34.66 -40.51 15.55
N GLY A 316 33.84 -41.46 16.02
CA GLY A 316 33.79 -41.88 17.43
C GLY A 316 32.79 -41.10 18.30
N GLY A 317 31.90 -40.32 17.69
CA GLY A 317 30.73 -39.69 18.31
C GLY A 317 29.57 -39.60 17.31
N GLY A 318 28.58 -38.75 17.58
CA GLY A 318 27.51 -38.47 16.61
C GLY A 318 26.82 -37.13 16.85
N ASP A 319 26.12 -36.67 15.80
CA ASP A 319 25.38 -35.42 15.79
C ASP A 319 23.86 -35.68 15.69
N PRO A 320 23.02 -34.92 16.42
CA PRO A 320 21.57 -34.95 16.24
C PRO A 320 21.18 -34.33 14.91
N LEU A 321 20.28 -35.01 14.20
CA LEU A 321 19.67 -34.53 12.95
C LEU A 321 18.15 -34.51 13.09
N ALA A 322 17.52 -33.52 12.47
CA ALA A 322 16.11 -33.60 12.14
C ALA A 322 15.87 -34.67 11.05
N ILE A 323 14.62 -35.16 10.93
CA ILE A 323 14.31 -36.21 9.95
C ILE A 323 14.47 -35.73 8.50
N ASP A 324 14.19 -34.47 8.23
CA ASP A 324 14.39 -33.85 6.92
C ASP A 324 15.87 -33.70 6.55
N GLU A 325 16.72 -33.25 7.48
CA GLU A 325 18.17 -33.23 7.32
C GLU A 325 18.72 -34.65 7.01
N ALA A 326 18.19 -35.67 7.67
CA ALA A 326 18.57 -37.06 7.38
C ALA A 326 18.13 -37.52 5.98
N TRP A 327 16.96 -37.10 5.49
CA TRP A 327 16.54 -37.40 4.11
C TRP A 327 17.37 -36.63 3.08
N GLU A 328 17.79 -35.42 3.39
CA GLU A 328 18.68 -34.60 2.58
C GLU A 328 20.06 -35.25 2.43
N ALA A 329 20.70 -35.63 3.54
CA ALA A 329 21.97 -36.36 3.53
C ALA A 329 21.86 -37.68 2.74
N ALA A 330 20.74 -38.39 2.85
CA ALA A 330 20.49 -39.59 2.05
C ALA A 330 20.39 -39.27 0.55
N ARG A 331 19.69 -38.19 0.18
CA ARG A 331 19.52 -37.75 -1.22
C ARG A 331 20.85 -37.34 -1.84
N GLU A 332 21.63 -36.49 -1.16
CA GLU A 332 22.92 -35.99 -1.66
C GLU A 332 23.95 -37.10 -1.85
N SER A 333 23.95 -38.08 -0.95
CA SER A 333 24.83 -39.24 -1.05
C SER A 333 24.36 -40.31 -2.05
N ASP A 334 23.18 -40.14 -2.68
CA ASP A 334 22.47 -41.18 -3.45
C ASP A 334 22.19 -42.46 -2.62
N ALA A 335 22.15 -42.33 -1.30
CA ALA A 335 21.71 -43.37 -0.38
C ALA A 335 20.18 -43.43 -0.32
N LYS A 336 19.66 -44.61 0.03
CA LYS A 336 18.22 -44.78 0.32
C LYS A 336 18.09 -45.34 1.73
N PRO A 337 17.29 -44.71 2.60
CA PRO A 337 16.98 -45.30 3.88
C PRO A 337 16.43 -46.73 3.73
N VAL A 338 16.93 -47.63 4.56
CA VAL A 338 16.54 -49.03 4.60
C VAL A 338 15.92 -49.33 5.96
N TRP A 339 14.73 -49.94 5.93
CA TRP A 339 14.04 -50.41 7.13
C TRP A 339 14.69 -51.67 7.69
N ASP A 340 15.22 -51.60 8.92
CA ASP A 340 15.65 -52.80 9.63
C ASP A 340 14.46 -53.49 10.28
N LYS A 341 14.14 -54.70 9.81
CA LYS A 341 12.98 -55.50 10.25
C LYS A 341 13.10 -56.00 11.68
N THR A 342 14.29 -55.97 12.25
CA THR A 342 14.54 -56.46 13.62
C THR A 342 14.30 -55.35 14.63
N SER A 343 14.85 -54.17 14.39
CA SER A 343 14.68 -52.99 15.24
C SER A 343 13.36 -52.28 15.00
N GLY A 344 12.87 -52.23 13.75
CA GLY A 344 11.73 -51.38 13.38
C GLY A 344 12.12 -49.91 13.18
N ASN A 345 13.38 -49.65 12.82
CA ASN A 345 13.92 -48.32 12.55
C ASN A 345 14.56 -48.28 11.16
N SER A 346 14.52 -47.11 10.51
CA SER A 346 15.19 -46.86 9.24
C SER A 346 16.65 -46.42 9.45
N SER A 347 17.55 -46.81 8.55
CA SER A 347 18.95 -46.39 8.57
C SER A 347 19.58 -46.29 7.19
N PHE A 348 20.67 -45.56 7.06
CA PHE A 348 21.55 -45.54 5.90
C PHE A 348 22.99 -45.19 6.31
N ALA A 349 23.92 -45.22 5.36
CA ALA A 349 25.31 -44.85 5.60
C ALA A 349 25.91 -44.19 4.35
N TYR A 350 26.83 -43.27 4.55
CA TYR A 350 27.53 -42.57 3.47
C TYR A 350 28.98 -42.24 3.87
N GLU A 351 29.78 -41.84 2.89
CA GLU A 351 31.15 -41.39 3.07
C GLU A 351 31.25 -39.91 2.70
N GLU A 352 31.76 -39.11 3.62
CA GLU A 352 32.13 -37.71 3.40
C GLU A 352 33.66 -37.60 3.50
N GLY A 353 34.32 -37.37 2.36
CA GLY A 353 35.79 -37.32 2.28
C GLY A 353 36.45 -38.66 2.65
N LYS A 354 36.80 -38.84 3.93
CA LYS A 354 37.35 -40.10 4.49
C LYS A 354 36.60 -40.59 5.73
N SER A 355 35.60 -39.83 6.20
CA SER A 355 34.81 -40.19 7.38
C SER A 355 33.61 -41.05 6.96
N ARG A 356 33.31 -42.05 7.78
CA ARG A 356 32.15 -42.93 7.57
C ARG A 356 31.03 -42.48 8.48
N HIS A 357 29.91 -42.13 7.87
CA HIS A 357 28.70 -41.68 8.53
C HIS A 357 27.68 -42.82 8.58
N VAL A 358 27.02 -43.00 9.72
CA VAL A 358 25.99 -44.01 9.94
C VAL A 358 24.79 -43.33 10.58
N VAL A 359 23.68 -43.28 9.84
CA VAL A 359 22.47 -42.58 10.26
C VAL A 359 21.39 -43.57 10.65
N TRP A 360 20.83 -43.41 11.85
CA TRP A 360 19.59 -44.08 12.28
C TRP A 360 18.50 -43.07 12.54
N MET A 361 17.26 -43.42 12.22
CA MET A 361 16.12 -42.51 12.27
C MET A 361 14.95 -43.07 13.08
N LEU A 362 14.24 -42.18 13.77
CA LEU A 362 12.89 -42.38 14.30
C LEU A 362 11.87 -41.64 13.42
N ASP A 363 11.56 -42.26 12.28
CA ASP A 363 10.60 -41.73 11.31
C ASP A 363 9.15 -42.05 11.70
N ALA A 364 8.19 -41.54 10.92
CA ALA A 364 6.75 -41.76 11.20
C ALA A 364 6.36 -43.26 11.17
N ALA A 365 7.13 -44.13 10.51
CA ALA A 365 6.83 -45.56 10.49
C ALA A 365 7.27 -46.26 11.80
N SER A 366 8.41 -45.86 12.38
CA SER A 366 8.79 -46.27 13.73
C SER A 366 7.76 -45.78 14.76
N ALA A 367 7.38 -44.49 14.69
CA ALA A 367 6.37 -43.90 15.56
C ALA A 367 5.01 -44.61 15.44
N TYR A 368 4.59 -45.01 14.23
CA TYR A 368 3.33 -45.74 14.03
C TYR A 368 3.28 -47.05 14.83
N ASN A 369 4.35 -47.85 14.78
CA ASN A 369 4.43 -49.11 15.52
C ASN A 369 4.47 -48.88 17.04
N GLN A 370 5.17 -47.85 17.50
CA GLN A 370 5.20 -47.45 18.91
C GLN A 370 3.81 -47.01 19.39
N MET A 371 3.13 -46.11 18.67
CA MET A 371 1.78 -45.64 18.99
C MET A 371 0.75 -46.78 19.00
N ARG A 372 0.85 -47.72 18.05
CA ARG A 372 0.02 -48.93 18.02
C ARG A 372 0.18 -49.77 19.29
N PHE A 373 1.40 -49.95 19.75
CA PHE A 373 1.67 -50.64 21.01
C PHE A 373 1.02 -49.89 22.19
N LEU A 374 1.24 -48.58 22.31
CA LEU A 374 0.68 -47.74 23.38
C LEU A 374 -0.85 -47.83 23.45
N GLN A 375 -1.53 -47.74 22.30
CA GLN A 375 -2.99 -47.90 22.23
C GLN A 375 -3.44 -49.28 22.67
N THR A 376 -2.69 -50.33 22.32
CA THR A 376 -3.02 -51.72 22.70
C THR A 376 -2.88 -51.96 24.19
N VAL A 377 -1.88 -51.36 24.85
CA VAL A 377 -1.68 -51.48 26.30
C VAL A 377 -2.52 -50.47 27.10
N GLY A 378 -3.25 -49.58 26.43
CA GLY A 378 -4.15 -48.60 27.04
C GLY A 378 -3.40 -47.43 27.69
N LEU A 379 -2.29 -46.99 27.09
CA LEU A 379 -1.56 -45.77 27.45
C LEU A 379 -1.90 -44.70 26.41
N GLY A 380 -2.69 -43.70 26.82
CA GLY A 380 -3.21 -42.67 25.91
C GLY A 380 -2.39 -41.37 25.86
N GLY A 381 -1.52 -41.10 26.84
CA GLY A 381 -0.70 -39.89 26.81
C GLY A 381 0.54 -40.08 25.93
N VAL A 382 0.68 -39.30 24.86
CA VAL A 382 1.84 -39.34 23.97
C VAL A 382 2.42 -37.94 23.84
N ALA A 383 3.73 -37.83 24.01
CA ALA A 383 4.48 -36.60 23.76
C ALA A 383 5.50 -36.80 22.64
N VAL A 384 5.80 -35.76 21.87
CA VAL A 384 6.80 -35.81 20.79
C VAL A 384 8.00 -34.94 21.16
N TRP A 385 9.15 -35.58 21.30
CA TRP A 385 10.45 -34.92 21.43
C TRP A 385 11.15 -34.93 20.05
N ARG A 386 11.31 -33.78 19.39
CA ARG A 386 10.74 -32.46 19.70
C ARG A 386 10.19 -31.81 18.43
N LEU A 387 9.36 -30.78 18.60
CA LEU A 387 8.85 -30.00 17.47
C LEU A 387 10.02 -29.41 16.69
N GLY A 388 9.91 -29.46 15.36
CA GLY A 388 10.92 -29.02 14.41
C GLY A 388 11.84 -30.13 13.90
N ALA A 389 12.01 -31.23 14.65
CA ALA A 389 12.85 -32.35 14.23
C ALA A 389 12.04 -33.51 13.63
N GLU A 390 10.72 -33.48 13.82
CA GLU A 390 9.86 -34.62 13.52
C GLU A 390 9.67 -34.86 12.03
N ASP A 391 9.41 -36.13 11.71
CA ASP A 391 8.86 -36.51 10.42
C ASP A 391 7.49 -35.85 10.20
N PRO A 392 7.28 -35.03 9.15
CA PRO A 392 6.00 -34.36 8.92
C PRO A 392 4.82 -35.32 8.79
N GLY A 393 5.05 -36.56 8.36
CA GLY A 393 4.05 -37.61 8.29
C GLY A 393 3.53 -38.06 9.67
N LEU A 394 4.24 -37.78 10.76
CA LEU A 394 3.80 -38.06 12.13
C LEU A 394 2.45 -37.39 12.44
N TRP A 395 2.24 -36.17 11.93
CA TRP A 395 1.00 -35.41 12.13
C TRP A 395 -0.23 -36.05 11.46
N SER A 396 -0.06 -37.02 10.57
CA SER A 396 -1.18 -37.80 10.02
C SER A 396 -1.71 -38.88 10.99
N ILE A 397 -0.99 -39.15 12.07
CA ILE A 397 -1.30 -40.19 13.07
C ILE A 397 -1.27 -39.68 14.51
N PHE A 398 -0.75 -38.47 14.74
CA PHE A 398 -0.61 -37.81 16.04
C PHE A 398 -1.35 -36.46 16.05
N GLY A 399 -1.97 -36.13 17.19
CA GLY A 399 -2.70 -34.87 17.37
C GLY A 399 -4.14 -35.05 17.85
N ARG A 400 -4.80 -33.94 18.16
CA ARG A 400 -6.20 -33.90 18.60
C ARG A 400 -7.17 -34.50 17.59
N SER A 401 -6.86 -34.34 16.30
CA SER A 401 -7.65 -34.87 15.20
C SER A 401 -7.50 -36.39 15.02
N HIS A 402 -6.49 -37.01 15.65
CA HIS A 402 -6.12 -38.42 15.48
C HIS A 402 -6.22 -39.22 16.78
N ARG A 403 -7.39 -39.15 17.45
CA ARG A 403 -7.64 -39.87 18.72
C ARG A 403 -7.64 -41.40 18.59
N THR A 404 -7.84 -41.93 17.39
CA THR A 404 -7.69 -43.36 17.08
C THR A 404 -6.64 -43.51 15.99
N LEU A 405 -5.75 -44.52 16.11
CA LEU A 405 -4.68 -44.69 15.13
C LEU A 405 -5.28 -45.11 13.77
N PRO A 406 -5.11 -44.34 12.70
CA PRO A 406 -5.60 -44.72 11.37
C PRO A 406 -4.74 -45.84 10.76
N GLY A 407 -5.12 -46.35 9.59
CA GLY A 407 -4.31 -47.34 8.87
C GLY A 407 -2.96 -46.78 8.42
N ALA A 408 -1.89 -47.58 8.46
CA ALA A 408 -0.51 -47.16 8.18
C ALA A 408 -0.29 -46.51 6.79
N SER A 409 -1.21 -46.65 5.83
CA SER A 409 -1.06 -46.00 4.52
C SER A 409 -1.13 -44.47 4.58
N VAL A 410 -1.66 -43.87 5.66
CA VAL A 410 -1.78 -42.41 5.78
C VAL A 410 -0.43 -41.70 5.92
N ILE A 411 0.60 -42.41 6.41
CA ILE A 411 1.97 -41.86 6.51
C ILE A 411 2.73 -41.96 5.19
N ASN A 412 2.20 -42.64 4.16
CA ASN A 412 2.93 -42.89 2.91
C ASN A 412 3.34 -41.61 2.15
N PRO A 413 2.46 -40.59 1.98
CA PRO A 413 2.88 -39.30 1.45
C PRO A 413 3.84 -38.64 2.44
N ILE A 414 4.99 -38.19 1.94
CA ILE A 414 5.92 -37.38 2.72
C ILE A 414 5.77 -35.94 2.21
N PRO A 415 5.15 -35.04 2.98
CA PRO A 415 5.02 -33.64 2.59
C PRO A 415 6.38 -33.05 2.20
N ALA A 416 6.38 -32.15 1.23
CA ALA A 416 7.57 -31.39 0.89
C ALA A 416 8.09 -30.68 2.15
N VAL A 417 9.40 -30.77 2.38
CA VAL A 417 10.07 -30.09 3.48
C VAL A 417 9.92 -28.59 3.25
N THR A 418 9.45 -27.86 4.26
CA THR A 418 9.22 -26.41 4.15
C THR A 418 10.46 -25.58 4.42
N ASP A 419 11.48 -26.22 5.00
CA ASP A 419 12.72 -25.59 5.37
C ASP A 419 13.54 -25.34 4.09
N VAL A 420 14.52 -24.46 4.19
CA VAL A 420 15.32 -24.01 3.05
C VAL A 420 16.71 -24.54 3.25
N ASP A 421 17.15 -25.39 2.34
CA ASP A 421 18.53 -25.82 2.29
C ASP A 421 19.36 -24.76 1.57
N ILE A 422 20.48 -24.39 2.17
CA ILE A 422 21.35 -23.33 1.71
C ILE A 422 22.72 -23.93 1.41
N GLU A 423 23.02 -24.03 0.12
CA GLU A 423 24.23 -24.62 -0.41
C GLU A 423 25.26 -23.54 -0.76
N GLY A 424 26.51 -23.63 -0.29
CA GLY A 424 27.60 -22.72 -0.66
C GLY A 424 27.73 -21.44 0.18
N ASN A 425 28.63 -20.53 -0.24
CA ASN A 425 29.02 -19.33 0.51
C ASN A 425 28.90 -18.05 -0.34
N GLY A 426 28.42 -16.95 0.24
CA GLY A 426 28.28 -15.67 -0.46
C GLY A 426 26.89 -15.05 -0.36
N GLU A 427 26.66 -13.89 -0.98
CA GLU A 427 25.35 -13.21 -0.95
C GLU A 427 24.61 -13.23 -2.29
N ILE A 428 25.07 -14.01 -3.26
CA ILE A 428 24.49 -14.09 -4.59
C ILE A 428 23.78 -15.42 -4.73
N LEU A 429 22.46 -15.38 -4.91
CA LEU A 429 21.58 -16.54 -4.75
C LEU A 429 21.04 -17.04 -6.09
N LYS A 430 20.94 -18.36 -6.19
CA LYS A 430 20.24 -19.09 -7.23
C LYS A 430 19.37 -20.16 -6.58
N ILE A 431 18.14 -20.30 -7.03
CA ILE A 431 17.26 -21.39 -6.62
C ILE A 431 17.68 -22.64 -7.42
N GLY A 432 18.40 -23.55 -6.76
CA GLY A 432 18.90 -24.81 -7.34
C GLY A 432 17.81 -25.87 -7.49
N GLY A 433 16.84 -25.87 -6.57
CA GLY A 433 15.74 -26.83 -6.52
C GLY A 433 14.47 -26.27 -5.88
N VAL A 434 13.33 -26.72 -6.36
CA VAL A 434 12.02 -26.47 -5.72
C VAL A 434 11.60 -27.70 -4.91
N PRO A 435 10.78 -27.54 -3.85
CA PRO A 435 10.39 -28.64 -3.02
C PRO A 435 9.64 -29.71 -3.80
N VAL A 436 9.98 -30.97 -3.54
CA VAL A 436 9.33 -32.15 -4.12
C VAL A 436 8.76 -32.97 -2.98
N GLU A 437 7.51 -33.40 -3.13
CA GLU A 437 6.90 -34.33 -2.20
C GLU A 437 7.58 -35.70 -2.28
N GLY A 438 7.91 -36.27 -1.12
CA GLY A 438 8.44 -37.61 -1.02
C GLY A 438 7.33 -38.66 -0.98
N LEU A 439 7.72 -39.91 -1.17
CA LEU A 439 6.84 -41.07 -1.06
C LEU A 439 7.58 -42.19 -0.36
N ARG A 440 6.97 -42.70 0.72
CA ARG A 440 7.29 -44.01 1.29
C ARG A 440 6.15 -45.00 1.10
N GLN A 441 6.48 -46.27 1.25
CA GLN A 441 5.54 -47.39 1.20
C GLN A 441 5.71 -48.22 2.47
N ALA A 442 4.82 -48.02 3.44
CA ALA A 442 4.74 -48.85 4.63
C ALA A 442 3.96 -50.15 4.33
N LEU A 443 4.59 -51.30 4.52
CA LEU A 443 4.00 -52.62 4.33
C LEU A 443 3.58 -53.21 5.69
N THR A 444 2.30 -53.49 5.86
CA THR A 444 1.75 -54.00 7.13
C THR A 444 1.48 -55.50 7.10
N ASP A 445 1.59 -56.15 8.25
CA ASP A 445 1.08 -57.51 8.45
C ASP A 445 -0.45 -57.55 8.66
N LYS A 446 -1.00 -58.75 8.89
CA LYS A 446 -2.44 -58.96 9.15
C LYS A 446 -2.93 -58.27 10.44
N THR A 447 -2.03 -57.91 11.33
CA THR A 447 -2.34 -57.22 12.59
C THR A 447 -2.27 -55.70 12.45
N GLY A 448 -1.89 -55.20 11.27
CA GLY A 448 -1.71 -53.78 10.98
C GLY A 448 -0.35 -53.22 11.43
N ALA A 449 0.59 -54.06 11.90
CA ALA A 449 1.94 -53.60 12.27
C ALA A 449 2.78 -53.41 11.01
N ILE A 450 3.57 -52.33 10.95
CA ILE A 450 4.52 -52.10 9.85
C ILE A 450 5.68 -53.08 9.98
N THR A 451 5.94 -53.82 8.90
CA THR A 451 6.97 -54.86 8.82
C THR A 451 8.10 -54.54 7.85
N ASP A 452 7.88 -53.57 6.96
CA ASP A 452 8.85 -53.13 5.96
C ASP A 452 8.47 -51.70 5.51
N VAL A 453 9.46 -50.87 5.20
CA VAL A 453 9.27 -49.53 4.63
C VAL A 453 10.20 -49.37 3.45
N ARG A 454 9.66 -48.86 2.34
CA ARG A 454 10.43 -48.52 1.15
C ARG A 454 10.32 -47.04 0.88
N PHE A 455 11.40 -46.41 0.46
CA PHE A 455 11.45 -44.99 0.07
C PHE A 455 11.65 -44.87 -1.45
N PRO A 456 10.59 -44.99 -2.28
CA PRO A 456 10.67 -44.74 -3.71
C PRO A 456 11.28 -43.38 -4.06
N THR A 457 10.81 -42.32 -3.38
CA THR A 457 11.21 -40.92 -3.61
C THR A 457 11.40 -40.25 -2.25
N LEU A 458 12.54 -39.61 -2.02
CA LEU A 458 12.76 -38.78 -0.84
C LEU A 458 12.21 -37.37 -1.09
N PRO A 459 11.67 -36.68 -0.06
CA PRO A 459 11.26 -35.29 -0.23
C PRO A 459 12.49 -34.39 -0.45
N SER A 460 12.27 -33.19 -0.98
CA SER A 460 13.29 -32.13 -1.04
C SER A 460 12.77 -30.81 -0.49
N PRO A 461 13.61 -30.03 0.20
CA PRO A 461 13.33 -28.63 0.50
C PRO A 461 13.48 -27.72 -0.73
N TYR A 462 13.31 -26.41 -0.55
CA TYR A 462 13.89 -25.44 -1.47
C TYR A 462 15.40 -25.51 -1.34
N ILE A 463 16.12 -25.59 -2.46
CA ILE A 463 17.59 -25.53 -2.46
C ILE A 463 17.99 -24.15 -2.96
N VAL A 464 18.69 -23.40 -2.12
CA VAL A 464 19.23 -22.07 -2.42
C VAL A 464 20.74 -22.17 -2.49
N GLU A 465 21.26 -22.16 -3.71
CA GLU A 465 22.69 -22.15 -3.96
C GLU A 465 23.22 -20.70 -3.82
N ARG A 466 24.34 -20.52 -3.11
CA ARG A 466 25.00 -19.25 -2.82
C ARG A 466 26.42 -19.20 -3.35
N THR A 467 26.78 -18.05 -3.92
CA THR A 467 28.14 -17.74 -4.35
C THR A 467 28.50 -16.29 -4.03
N GLY A 468 29.77 -15.92 -4.25
CA GLY A 468 30.24 -14.55 -4.10
C GLY A 468 31.14 -14.29 -2.91
N TYR A 469 31.44 -15.30 -2.08
CA TYR A 469 32.40 -15.12 -1.00
C TYR A 469 33.82 -14.93 -1.53
N LYS A 470 34.40 -13.75 -1.29
CA LYS A 470 35.78 -13.41 -1.65
C LYS A 470 36.42 -12.59 -0.52
N PRO A 471 37.22 -13.18 0.38
CA PRO A 471 37.83 -12.47 1.50
C PRO A 471 38.54 -11.19 1.08
N GLY A 472 38.28 -10.09 1.79
CA GLY A 472 38.89 -8.78 1.53
C GLY A 472 38.29 -7.98 0.37
N LEU A 473 37.28 -8.50 -0.35
CA LEU A 473 36.53 -7.74 -1.35
C LEU A 473 35.23 -7.19 -0.76
N VAL A 474 34.77 -6.02 -1.21
CA VAL A 474 33.48 -5.43 -0.79
C VAL A 474 32.78 -4.79 -1.98
N ALA A 475 31.48 -5.06 -2.15
CA ALA A 475 30.60 -4.40 -3.09
C ALA A 475 29.68 -3.43 -2.37
N LEU A 476 29.69 -2.16 -2.81
CA LEU A 476 28.71 -1.16 -2.38
C LEU A 476 27.49 -1.23 -3.30
N THR A 477 26.33 -1.49 -2.70
CA THR A 477 25.04 -1.55 -3.40
C THR A 477 24.13 -0.43 -2.95
N PHE A 478 23.30 0.09 -3.87
CA PHE A 478 22.40 1.22 -3.64
C PHE A 478 21.00 0.88 -4.14
N ASP A 479 20.01 0.92 -3.24
CA ASP A 479 18.60 0.61 -3.57
C ASP A 479 17.73 1.87 -3.62
N ASP A 480 16.56 1.71 -4.22
CA ASP A 480 15.46 2.67 -4.44
C ASP A 480 15.68 3.72 -5.54
N GLY A 481 16.91 3.94 -5.99
CA GLY A 481 17.24 4.96 -6.99
C GLY A 481 16.62 4.77 -8.38
N PRO A 482 16.82 5.72 -9.30
CA PRO A 482 17.59 6.96 -9.12
C PRO A 482 16.74 8.14 -8.60
N ASP A 483 17.28 8.91 -7.66
CA ASP A 483 16.74 10.18 -7.19
C ASP A 483 17.51 11.38 -7.81
N PRO A 484 16.84 12.44 -8.29
CA PRO A 484 17.48 13.56 -8.96
C PRO A 484 18.40 14.42 -8.07
N ILE A 485 18.33 14.29 -6.74
CA ILE A 485 19.11 15.05 -5.76
C ILE A 485 20.23 14.18 -5.17
N TRP A 486 19.92 12.95 -4.78
CA TRP A 486 20.82 12.09 -3.98
C TRP A 486 21.73 11.22 -4.83
N THR A 487 21.19 10.52 -5.84
CA THR A 487 21.98 9.67 -6.75
C THR A 487 23.16 10.41 -7.39
N PRO A 488 23.02 11.65 -7.93
CA PRO A 488 24.15 12.39 -8.49
C PRO A 488 25.28 12.63 -7.48
N ARG A 489 24.95 12.92 -6.22
CA ARG A 489 25.93 13.21 -5.15
C ARG A 489 26.69 11.95 -4.76
N ILE A 490 26.00 10.81 -4.70
CA ILE A 490 26.63 9.50 -4.49
C ILE A 490 27.58 9.19 -5.64
N LEU A 491 27.14 9.37 -6.90
CA LEU A 491 27.98 9.17 -8.08
C LEU A 491 29.23 10.08 -8.07
N ASP A 492 29.10 11.34 -7.65
CA ASP A 492 30.24 12.25 -7.50
C ASP A 492 31.27 11.73 -6.48
N ILE A 493 30.80 11.19 -5.34
CA ILE A 493 31.67 10.59 -4.32
C ILE A 493 32.35 9.32 -4.86
N LEU A 494 31.60 8.40 -5.47
CA LEU A 494 32.14 7.16 -6.03
C LEU A 494 33.19 7.45 -7.12
N LYS A 495 32.93 8.42 -7.99
CA LYS A 495 33.87 8.88 -9.00
C LYS A 495 35.13 9.49 -8.40
N ALA A 496 34.99 10.36 -7.40
CA ALA A 496 36.13 10.97 -6.70
C ALA A 496 36.99 9.92 -5.98
N LYS A 497 36.35 8.91 -5.37
CA LYS A 497 37.01 7.81 -4.67
C LYS A 497 37.46 6.68 -5.59
N LYS A 498 37.10 6.70 -6.88
CA LYS A 498 37.34 5.61 -7.85
C LYS A 498 36.81 4.26 -7.34
N VAL A 499 35.58 4.25 -6.86
CA VAL A 499 34.90 3.06 -6.32
C VAL A 499 33.77 2.68 -7.26
N PRO A 500 33.70 1.43 -7.76
CA PRO A 500 32.52 0.95 -8.48
C PRO A 500 31.34 0.81 -7.52
N GLY A 501 30.12 0.93 -8.06
CA GLY A 501 28.88 0.78 -7.30
C GLY A 501 27.87 -0.01 -8.12
N THR A 502 26.96 -0.71 -7.44
CA THR A 502 25.87 -1.47 -8.06
C THR A 502 24.54 -0.88 -7.60
N PHE A 503 23.68 -0.46 -8.52
CA PHE A 503 22.44 0.26 -8.21
C PHE A 503 21.22 -0.58 -8.58
N PHE A 504 20.36 -0.90 -7.62
CA PHE A 504 19.09 -1.58 -7.88
C PHE A 504 17.99 -0.53 -8.04
N ILE A 505 17.58 -0.31 -9.29
CA ILE A 505 16.70 0.81 -9.63
C ILE A 505 15.22 0.47 -9.55
N VAL A 506 14.44 1.44 -9.12
CA VAL A 506 12.97 1.44 -9.21
C VAL A 506 12.57 2.11 -10.52
N GLY A 507 11.84 1.39 -11.37
CA GLY A 507 11.50 1.84 -12.73
C GLY A 507 10.69 3.14 -12.77
N GLU A 508 9.79 3.37 -11.82
CA GLU A 508 9.02 4.61 -11.69
C GLU A 508 9.93 5.83 -11.46
N ASN A 509 10.92 5.69 -10.57
CA ASN A 509 11.93 6.73 -10.32
C ASN A 509 12.80 6.97 -11.56
N ALA A 510 13.12 5.89 -12.29
CA ALA A 510 13.94 5.94 -13.49
C ALA A 510 13.23 6.60 -14.70
N LEU A 511 11.89 6.64 -14.74
CA LEU A 511 11.10 7.11 -15.90
C LEU A 511 11.45 8.54 -16.35
N THR A 512 11.73 9.43 -15.39
CA THR A 512 12.10 10.83 -15.65
C THR A 512 13.61 11.07 -15.58
N GLN A 513 14.40 10.04 -15.29
CA GLN A 513 15.83 10.17 -14.95
C GLN A 513 16.75 9.52 -15.98
N ARG A 514 16.39 9.58 -17.27
CA ARG A 514 17.22 9.07 -18.37
C ARG A 514 18.70 9.53 -18.29
N PRO A 515 19.02 10.82 -18.06
CA PRO A 515 20.41 11.25 -17.97
C PRO A 515 21.20 10.59 -16.84
N LEU A 516 20.54 10.22 -15.73
CA LEU A 516 21.18 9.52 -14.62
C LEU A 516 21.43 8.05 -14.93
N LEU A 517 20.51 7.36 -15.59
CA LEU A 517 20.75 5.99 -16.07
C LEU A 517 21.91 5.92 -17.06
N GLU A 518 21.95 6.86 -18.03
CA GLU A 518 23.06 6.96 -18.97
C GLU A 518 24.39 7.29 -18.26
N ARG A 519 24.36 8.14 -17.22
CA ARG A 519 25.52 8.44 -16.38
C ARG A 519 26.01 7.22 -15.60
N LEU A 520 25.13 6.46 -14.95
CA LEU A 520 25.44 5.22 -14.23
C LEU A 520 26.23 4.26 -15.13
N VAL A 521 25.70 4.00 -16.33
CA VAL A 521 26.33 3.09 -17.30
C VAL A 521 27.67 3.64 -17.82
N ARG A 522 27.73 4.94 -18.14
CA ARG A 522 28.92 5.61 -18.67
C ARG A 522 30.07 5.72 -17.66
N GLU A 523 29.76 5.91 -16.38
CA GLU A 523 30.76 6.03 -15.30
C GLU A 523 31.23 4.66 -14.78
N GLY A 524 30.69 3.56 -15.32
CA GLY A 524 31.18 2.20 -15.08
C GLY A 524 30.46 1.44 -13.98
N HIS A 525 29.39 1.99 -13.42
CA HIS A 525 28.57 1.34 -12.39
C HIS A 525 27.72 0.20 -12.97
N GLU A 526 27.28 -0.70 -12.11
CA GLU A 526 26.33 -1.78 -12.45
C GLU A 526 24.92 -1.38 -12.06
N VAL A 527 23.94 -1.94 -12.77
CA VAL A 527 22.53 -1.66 -12.53
C VAL A 527 21.77 -2.99 -12.49
N GLY A 528 21.00 -3.18 -11.42
CA GLY A 528 20.04 -4.25 -11.23
C GLY A 528 18.62 -3.73 -11.17
N SER A 529 17.66 -4.64 -11.26
CA SER A 529 16.23 -4.33 -11.10
C SER A 529 15.85 -4.37 -9.62
N HIS A 530 15.15 -3.34 -9.15
CA HIS A 530 14.41 -3.34 -7.88
C HIS A 530 12.90 -3.22 -8.10
N THR A 531 12.39 -3.75 -9.23
CA THR A 531 11.00 -3.64 -9.73
C THR A 531 10.60 -2.25 -10.23
N TYR A 532 9.35 -2.09 -10.70
CA TYR A 532 8.89 -0.83 -11.30
C TYR A 532 8.31 0.13 -10.25
N THR A 533 7.43 -0.34 -9.35
CA THR A 533 6.79 0.46 -8.29
C THR A 533 7.11 -0.03 -6.88
N HIS A 534 8.17 -0.81 -6.72
CA HIS A 534 8.66 -1.27 -5.41
C HIS A 534 7.61 -2.05 -4.54
N PRO A 535 6.77 -2.94 -5.09
CA PRO A 535 5.79 -3.67 -4.28
C PRO A 535 6.44 -4.76 -3.43
N ASN A 536 5.79 -5.14 -2.33
CA ASN A 536 6.14 -6.35 -1.58
C ASN A 536 5.77 -7.60 -2.40
N LEU A 537 6.78 -8.30 -2.93
CA LEU A 537 6.58 -9.40 -3.86
C LEU A 537 6.05 -10.69 -3.23
N ALA A 538 6.17 -10.87 -1.90
CA ALA A 538 5.56 -12.00 -1.20
C ALA A 538 4.02 -11.98 -1.30
N GLY A 539 3.42 -10.79 -1.43
CA GLY A 539 1.98 -10.62 -1.64
C GLY A 539 1.58 -10.44 -3.10
N ALA A 540 2.53 -10.41 -4.04
CA ALA A 540 2.28 -10.10 -5.44
C ALA A 540 1.96 -11.36 -6.26
N SER A 541 1.05 -11.23 -7.22
CA SER A 541 0.77 -12.33 -8.16
C SER A 541 1.92 -12.52 -9.16
N GLN A 542 2.08 -13.72 -9.73
CA GLN A 542 3.08 -13.97 -10.78
C GLN A 542 2.98 -13.03 -11.98
N THR A 543 1.75 -12.60 -12.31
CA THR A 543 1.50 -11.66 -13.41
C THR A 543 1.96 -10.24 -13.04
N GLU A 544 1.76 -9.84 -11.80
CA GLU A 544 2.24 -8.56 -11.28
C GLU A 544 3.77 -8.53 -11.25
N THR A 545 4.42 -9.53 -10.66
CA THR A 545 5.89 -9.66 -10.66
C THR A 545 6.47 -9.63 -12.07
N MET A 546 5.82 -10.32 -13.02
CA MET A 546 6.19 -10.24 -14.45
C MET A 546 6.13 -8.80 -14.96
N PHE A 547 5.02 -8.10 -14.75
CA PHE A 547 4.85 -6.73 -15.22
C PHE A 547 5.88 -5.77 -14.59
N GLN A 548 6.13 -5.92 -13.30
CA GLN A 548 7.11 -5.14 -12.54
C GLN A 548 8.54 -5.29 -13.11
N LEU A 549 8.99 -6.53 -13.32
CA LEU A 549 10.32 -6.81 -13.86
C LEU A 549 10.43 -6.42 -15.33
N ASN A 550 9.42 -6.72 -16.14
CA ASN A 550 9.45 -6.44 -17.57
C ASN A 550 9.38 -4.95 -17.88
N THR A 551 8.57 -4.18 -17.15
CA THR A 551 8.46 -2.73 -17.37
C THR A 551 9.79 -2.04 -17.04
N THR A 552 10.42 -2.40 -15.91
CA THR A 552 11.73 -1.88 -15.50
C THR A 552 12.82 -2.24 -16.51
N GLN A 553 12.83 -3.50 -16.96
CA GLN A 553 13.73 -3.99 -18.00
C GLN A 553 13.56 -3.20 -19.31
N ARG A 554 12.33 -3.04 -19.82
CA ARG A 554 12.07 -2.31 -21.07
C ARG A 554 12.44 -0.84 -20.98
N LEU A 555 12.12 -0.18 -19.86
CA LEU A 555 12.52 1.19 -19.61
C LEU A 555 14.05 1.35 -19.66
N PHE A 556 14.77 0.49 -18.93
CA PHE A 556 16.23 0.52 -18.89
C PHE A 556 16.86 0.22 -20.27
N GLN A 557 16.32 -0.75 -21.00
CA GLN A 557 16.72 -1.07 -22.37
C GLN A 557 16.52 0.11 -23.33
N ALA A 558 15.35 0.75 -23.26
CA ALA A 558 15.00 1.91 -24.08
C ALA A 558 15.96 3.08 -23.84
N PHE A 559 16.35 3.33 -22.59
CA PHE A 559 17.17 4.48 -22.22
C PHE A 559 18.68 4.24 -22.38
N THR A 560 19.16 3.02 -22.14
CA THR A 560 20.61 2.75 -22.07
C THR A 560 21.14 1.82 -23.16
N GLY A 561 20.25 1.10 -23.87
CA GLY A 561 20.64 0.07 -24.84
C GLY A 561 21.23 -1.20 -24.21
N ARG A 562 21.04 -1.40 -22.90
CA ARG A 562 21.49 -2.59 -22.15
C ARG A 562 20.33 -3.23 -21.39
N SER A 563 20.47 -4.51 -21.06
CA SER A 563 19.51 -5.27 -20.26
C SER A 563 19.97 -5.41 -18.81
N LEU A 564 19.05 -5.68 -17.89
CA LEU A 564 19.33 -5.96 -16.47
C LEU A 564 19.39 -7.47 -16.24
N ARG A 565 20.41 -7.97 -15.54
CA ARG A 565 20.50 -9.39 -15.10
C ARG A 565 20.64 -9.56 -13.60
N LEU A 566 20.86 -8.49 -12.86
CA LEU A 566 20.87 -8.50 -11.39
C LEU A 566 19.48 -8.09 -10.88
N PHE A 567 19.05 -8.71 -9.80
CA PHE A 567 17.77 -8.42 -9.16
C PHE A 567 17.94 -8.45 -7.64
N ARG A 568 17.22 -7.56 -6.97
CA ARG A 568 17.01 -7.61 -5.52
C ARG A 568 15.53 -7.39 -5.28
N ALA A 569 14.88 -8.26 -4.52
CA ALA A 569 13.47 -8.13 -4.25
C ALA A 569 13.23 -6.97 -3.25
N PRO A 570 12.23 -6.11 -3.47
CA PRO A 570 11.82 -5.15 -2.46
C PRO A 570 11.47 -5.86 -1.14
N TYR A 571 11.84 -5.26 0.00
CA TYR A 571 11.65 -5.78 1.37
C TYR A 571 12.40 -7.08 1.72
N PHE A 572 12.86 -7.84 0.72
CA PHE A 572 13.54 -9.11 0.88
C PHE A 572 14.89 -9.06 0.18
N GLY A 573 15.92 -8.73 0.96
CA GLY A 573 17.30 -8.62 0.49
C GLY A 573 18.27 -9.51 1.23
N ASP A 574 17.82 -10.33 2.18
CA ASP A 574 18.71 -11.16 2.98
C ASP A 574 19.29 -12.31 2.15
N ALA A 575 20.55 -12.66 2.42
CA ALA A 575 21.23 -13.76 1.76
C ALA A 575 20.82 -15.16 2.29
N GLU A 576 19.91 -15.20 3.26
CA GLU A 576 19.42 -16.42 3.93
C GLU A 576 17.87 -16.39 3.97
N PRO A 577 17.19 -16.55 2.82
CA PRO A 577 15.73 -16.62 2.80
C PRO A 577 15.27 -17.86 3.58
N THR A 578 14.36 -17.68 4.51
CA THR A 578 13.91 -18.75 5.44
C THR A 578 12.47 -19.21 5.17
N THR A 579 11.78 -18.55 4.24
CA THR A 579 10.38 -18.86 3.91
C THR A 579 10.16 -18.97 2.41
N ALA A 580 9.17 -19.78 2.02
CA ALA A 580 8.76 -19.91 0.61
C ALA A 580 8.36 -18.55 -0.01
N ASP A 581 7.77 -17.66 0.79
CA ASP A 581 7.33 -16.32 0.36
C ASP A 581 8.53 -15.38 0.04
N GLU A 582 9.70 -15.63 0.63
CA GLU A 582 10.96 -14.93 0.32
C GLU A 582 11.66 -15.51 -0.92
N ILE A 583 11.47 -16.81 -1.17
CA ILE A 583 12.10 -17.53 -2.28
C ILE A 583 11.35 -17.34 -3.61
N ASP A 584 10.02 -17.34 -3.57
CA ASP A 584 9.20 -17.25 -4.79
C ASP A 584 9.52 -16.01 -5.65
N PRO A 585 9.73 -14.79 -5.09
CA PRO A 585 10.19 -13.64 -5.86
C PRO A 585 11.53 -13.87 -6.57
N ALA A 586 12.49 -14.51 -5.89
CA ALA A 586 13.79 -14.86 -6.45
C ALA A 586 13.66 -15.91 -7.56
N LEU A 587 12.82 -16.93 -7.37
CA LEU A 587 12.52 -17.96 -8.37
C LEU A 587 11.88 -17.35 -9.62
N GLN A 588 10.86 -16.50 -9.45
CA GLN A 588 10.21 -15.83 -10.58
C GLN A 588 11.16 -14.91 -11.35
N ALA A 589 12.03 -14.17 -10.65
CA ALA A 589 13.06 -13.38 -11.29
C ALA A 589 14.08 -14.29 -12.02
N GLN A 590 14.48 -15.39 -11.41
CA GLN A 590 15.37 -16.39 -11.99
C GLN A 590 14.81 -16.98 -13.29
N GLU A 591 13.54 -17.36 -13.34
CA GLU A 591 12.87 -17.84 -14.57
C GLU A 591 12.92 -16.83 -15.74
N ARG A 592 13.14 -15.56 -15.44
CA ARG A 592 13.26 -14.46 -16.42
C ARG A 592 14.73 -14.12 -16.74
N GLY A 593 15.66 -14.82 -16.11
CA GLY A 593 17.10 -14.72 -16.31
C GLY A 593 17.80 -13.78 -15.33
N TYR A 594 17.16 -13.35 -14.25
CA TYR A 594 17.86 -12.57 -13.22
C TYR A 594 18.65 -13.48 -12.26
N ILE A 595 19.69 -12.94 -11.65
CA ILE A 595 20.31 -13.49 -10.43
C ILE A 595 19.90 -12.61 -9.27
N SER A 596 19.49 -13.23 -8.16
CA SER A 596 19.15 -12.54 -6.93
C SER A 596 20.40 -12.16 -6.14
N VAL A 597 20.45 -10.92 -5.66
CA VAL A 597 21.56 -10.37 -4.89
C VAL A 597 21.08 -10.01 -3.50
N GLY A 598 21.48 -10.83 -2.54
CA GLY A 598 21.22 -10.63 -1.12
C GLY A 598 22.21 -9.68 -0.44
N LEU A 599 22.25 -9.73 0.88
CA LEU A 599 23.12 -8.94 1.75
C LEU A 599 23.31 -9.60 3.12
N HIS A 600 24.45 -9.31 3.77
CA HIS A 600 24.64 -9.52 5.21
C HIS A 600 24.96 -8.22 5.96
N VAL A 601 25.16 -7.10 5.24
CA VAL A 601 25.51 -5.81 5.81
C VAL A 601 24.44 -4.78 5.45
N ASP A 602 23.59 -4.46 6.43
CA ASP A 602 22.60 -3.38 6.39
C ASP A 602 22.79 -2.44 7.61
N PRO A 603 23.32 -1.22 7.42
CA PRO A 603 23.43 -0.24 8.50
C PRO A 603 22.09 0.46 8.82
N GLY A 604 21.02 0.19 8.08
CA GLY A 604 19.71 0.80 8.25
C GLY A 604 19.69 2.29 7.91
N ASP A 605 20.49 2.73 6.94
CA ASP A 605 20.66 4.14 6.56
C ASP A 605 19.34 4.81 6.13
N TRP A 606 18.43 4.02 5.54
CA TRP A 606 17.07 4.45 5.19
C TRP A 606 16.26 4.97 6.39
N LYS A 607 16.50 4.43 7.60
CA LYS A 607 15.86 4.86 8.87
C LYS A 607 16.41 6.18 9.40
N ARG A 608 17.51 6.70 8.84
CA ARG A 608 18.22 7.92 9.25
C ARG A 608 18.70 7.88 10.73
N PRO A 609 19.43 6.84 11.16
CA PRO A 609 19.87 6.67 12.55
C PRO A 609 20.96 7.67 12.99
N GLY A 610 21.51 8.46 12.07
CA GLY A 610 22.63 9.38 12.27
C GLY A 610 23.87 8.96 11.48
N VAL A 611 24.67 9.93 11.03
CA VAL A 611 25.87 9.68 10.19
C VAL A 611 26.85 8.73 10.86
N GLN A 612 27.17 8.96 12.14
CA GLN A 612 28.11 8.12 12.87
C GLN A 612 27.59 6.70 13.08
N ALA A 613 26.29 6.54 13.34
CA ALA A 613 25.68 5.22 13.51
C ALA A 613 25.74 4.39 12.21
N ILE A 614 25.54 5.02 11.04
CA ILE A 614 25.70 4.36 9.74
C ILE A 614 27.15 3.90 9.56
N ILE A 615 28.12 4.78 9.83
CA ILE A 615 29.55 4.45 9.72
C ILE A 615 29.89 3.28 10.65
N ASP A 616 29.57 3.40 11.94
CA ASP A 616 29.93 2.40 12.94
C ASP A 616 29.29 1.04 12.63
N ALA A 617 28.00 1.04 12.24
CA ALA A 617 27.29 -0.18 11.88
C ALA A 617 27.90 -0.84 10.63
N THR A 618 28.16 -0.09 9.55
CA THR A 618 28.78 -0.64 8.34
C THR A 618 30.17 -1.20 8.64
N ILE A 619 31.02 -0.45 9.34
CA ILE A 619 32.38 -0.91 9.65
C ILE A 619 32.37 -2.14 10.58
N ALA A 620 31.53 -2.13 11.61
CA ALA A 620 31.40 -3.27 12.52
C ALA A 620 30.90 -4.52 11.79
N GLN A 621 29.82 -4.42 11.01
CA GLN A 621 29.25 -5.59 10.30
C GLN A 621 30.19 -6.16 9.23
N VAL A 622 31.00 -5.33 8.56
CA VAL A 622 32.02 -5.82 7.60
C VAL A 622 33.22 -6.44 8.31
N THR A 623 33.66 -5.89 9.46
CA THR A 623 34.97 -6.23 10.04
C THR A 623 34.96 -7.07 11.31
N ASP A 624 33.84 -7.15 12.02
CA ASP A 624 33.72 -7.86 13.29
C ASP A 624 32.95 -9.19 13.11
N PRO A 625 33.57 -10.36 13.41
CA PRO A 625 32.93 -11.69 13.42
C PRO A 625 31.63 -11.78 14.22
N VAL A 626 31.37 -10.89 15.18
CA VAL A 626 30.28 -11.02 16.16
C VAL A 626 29.16 -9.97 15.95
N ALA A 627 29.35 -8.95 15.09
CA ALA A 627 28.46 -7.78 15.02
C ALA A 627 27.29 -7.87 14.02
N SER A 628 27.19 -8.94 13.21
CA SER A 628 26.14 -9.11 12.20
C SER A 628 24.98 -9.98 12.70
N HIS A 629 23.88 -10.09 11.96
CA HIS A 629 22.76 -11.03 12.23
C HIS A 629 23.17 -12.52 12.12
N CYS A 630 24.47 -12.79 11.99
CA CYS A 630 25.06 -14.12 11.93
C CYS A 630 25.26 -14.63 13.36
N THR A 631 24.60 -15.73 13.71
CA THR A 631 24.75 -16.35 15.03
C THR A 631 26.07 -17.12 15.11
N ALA A 632 26.49 -17.53 16.32
CA ALA A 632 27.68 -18.37 16.49
C ALA A 632 27.60 -19.70 15.71
N ALA A 633 26.41 -20.18 15.39
CA ALA A 633 26.17 -21.39 14.59
C ALA A 633 26.38 -21.18 13.07
N THR A 634 26.24 -19.94 12.56
CA THR A 634 26.34 -19.62 11.12
C THR A 634 27.58 -18.79 10.76
N GLN A 635 28.51 -18.62 11.71
CA GLN A 635 29.69 -17.75 11.57
C GLN A 635 30.62 -18.10 10.39
N THR A 636 30.69 -19.36 9.99
CA THR A 636 31.50 -19.84 8.85
C THR A 636 30.85 -19.61 7.48
N GLN A 637 29.56 -19.25 7.43
CA GLN A 637 28.76 -19.10 6.21
C GLN A 637 28.44 -17.62 5.85
N CYS A 638 28.85 -16.66 6.68
CA CYS A 638 28.59 -15.24 6.45
C CYS A 638 29.72 -14.55 5.66
N SER A 639 29.48 -14.28 4.39
CA SER A 639 30.47 -13.74 3.45
C SER A 639 30.79 -12.25 3.60
N ARG A 640 29.80 -11.43 4.01
CA ARG A 640 29.92 -9.98 4.31
C ARG A 640 30.55 -9.15 3.20
N ASN A 641 30.43 -9.61 1.96
CA ASN A 641 31.00 -8.95 0.80
C ASN A 641 30.06 -7.89 0.21
N ILE A 642 28.76 -7.90 0.53
CA ILE A 642 27.77 -6.97 -0.05
C ILE A 642 27.20 -6.03 1.03
N VAL A 643 27.43 -4.72 0.83
CA VAL A 643 26.89 -3.65 1.68
C VAL A 643 25.68 -3.01 1.01
N LEU A 644 24.55 -2.96 1.70
CA LEU A 644 23.35 -2.23 1.29
C LEU A 644 23.38 -0.80 1.82
N LEU A 645 23.14 0.16 0.94
CA LEU A 645 22.83 1.57 1.22
C LEU A 645 21.66 2.00 0.32
N HIS A 646 21.09 3.17 0.55
CA HIS A 646 19.97 3.68 -0.26
C HIS A 646 20.32 5.01 -0.94
N ASP A 647 19.97 5.15 -2.22
CA ASP A 647 20.13 6.39 -2.99
C ASP A 647 18.82 7.12 -3.30
N ALA A 648 17.67 6.61 -2.84
CA ALA A 648 16.38 7.30 -2.86
C ALA A 648 15.52 6.98 -1.61
N GLY A 649 14.19 7.05 -1.72
CA GLY A 649 13.27 6.74 -0.60
C GLY A 649 13.25 7.79 0.52
N GLY A 650 13.48 9.07 0.20
CA GLY A 650 13.45 10.20 1.16
C GLY A 650 14.78 10.96 1.24
N ASP A 651 15.03 11.61 2.38
CA ASP A 651 16.28 12.37 2.62
C ASP A 651 17.47 11.45 2.87
N ARG A 652 18.45 11.44 1.95
CA ARG A 652 19.70 10.64 2.02
C ARG A 652 20.94 11.45 2.39
N SER A 653 20.79 12.61 3.01
CA SER A 653 21.92 13.44 3.46
C SER A 653 22.89 12.71 4.38
N GLN A 654 22.40 11.84 5.26
CA GLN A 654 23.23 11.06 6.17
C GLN A 654 24.07 9.99 5.44
N THR A 655 23.47 9.27 4.48
CA THR A 655 24.15 8.29 3.63
C THR A 655 25.27 8.95 2.82
N VAL A 656 24.97 10.09 2.20
CA VAL A 656 25.95 10.89 1.42
C VAL A 656 27.12 11.34 2.30
N ALA A 657 26.87 11.74 3.54
CA ALA A 657 27.92 12.16 4.48
C ALA A 657 28.77 10.98 5.00
N ALA A 658 28.16 9.81 5.22
CA ALA A 658 28.83 8.62 5.73
C ALA A 658 29.71 7.92 4.67
N LEU A 659 29.24 7.86 3.43
CA LEU A 659 29.86 7.12 2.32
C LEU A 659 31.37 7.35 2.13
N PRO A 660 31.90 8.60 2.07
CA PRO A 660 33.33 8.79 1.88
C PRO A 660 34.18 8.26 3.04
N ILE A 661 33.66 8.32 4.27
CA ILE A 661 34.35 7.85 5.48
C ILE A 661 34.34 6.31 5.52
N ILE A 662 33.23 5.67 5.15
CA ILE A 662 33.13 4.21 5.01
C ILE A 662 34.18 3.71 4.01
N ILE A 663 34.26 4.34 2.84
CA ILE A 663 35.21 3.98 1.79
C ILE A 663 36.65 4.08 2.28
N ASP A 664 37.02 5.21 2.90
CA ASP A 664 38.39 5.42 3.37
C ASP A 664 38.77 4.47 4.51
N THR A 665 37.84 4.21 5.43
CA THR A 665 38.06 3.35 6.60
C THR A 665 38.22 1.89 6.19
N LEU A 666 37.36 1.38 5.31
CA LEU A 666 37.47 -0.01 4.81
C LEU A 666 38.74 -0.22 3.99
N ARG A 667 39.13 0.76 3.15
CA ARG A 667 40.43 0.72 2.44
C ARG A 667 41.61 0.71 3.41
N ALA A 668 41.58 1.55 4.45
CA ALA A 668 42.63 1.57 5.47
C ALA A 668 42.74 0.24 6.23
N LYS A 669 41.64 -0.52 6.31
CA LYS A 669 41.59 -1.88 6.87
C LYS A 669 41.90 -2.98 5.84
N GLY A 670 42.29 -2.64 4.61
CA GLY A 670 42.75 -3.59 3.59
C GLY A 670 41.69 -4.10 2.61
N TYR A 671 40.45 -3.60 2.66
CA TYR A 671 39.39 -4.03 1.74
C TYR A 671 39.50 -3.38 0.36
N THR A 672 39.19 -4.15 -0.68
CA THR A 672 39.13 -3.70 -2.08
C THR A 672 37.69 -3.63 -2.57
N PHE A 673 37.31 -2.49 -3.14
CA PHE A 673 35.94 -2.31 -3.66
C PHE A 673 35.78 -2.85 -5.07
N VAL A 674 34.75 -3.69 -5.27
CA VAL A 674 34.42 -4.34 -6.54
C VAL A 674 32.92 -4.27 -6.80
N PRO A 675 32.45 -4.36 -8.05
CA PRO A 675 31.02 -4.51 -8.32
C PRO A 675 30.53 -5.94 -8.01
N VAL A 676 29.22 -6.14 -7.92
CA VAL A 676 28.62 -7.45 -7.58
C VAL A 676 28.98 -8.53 -8.60
N SER A 677 29.06 -8.21 -9.89
CA SER A 677 29.45 -9.16 -10.93
C SER A 677 30.82 -9.81 -10.69
N THR A 678 31.77 -9.07 -10.11
CA THR A 678 33.12 -9.57 -9.80
C THR A 678 33.10 -10.60 -8.68
N LEU A 679 32.21 -10.42 -7.68
CA LEU A 679 31.99 -11.42 -6.64
C LEU A 679 31.39 -12.69 -7.24
N ALA A 680 30.41 -12.56 -8.15
CA ALA A 680 29.80 -13.68 -8.89
C ALA A 680 30.72 -14.34 -9.95
N GLY A 681 31.93 -13.83 -10.18
CA GLY A 681 32.82 -14.37 -11.22
C GLY A 681 32.33 -14.14 -12.66
N ILE A 682 31.37 -13.23 -12.88
CA ILE A 682 30.81 -12.92 -14.20
C ILE A 682 31.28 -11.54 -14.70
N PRO A 683 31.53 -11.36 -16.02
CA PRO A 683 31.86 -10.05 -16.55
C PRO A 683 30.69 -9.05 -16.47
N ARG A 684 30.97 -7.75 -16.34
CA ARG A 684 29.95 -6.68 -16.36
C ARG A 684 29.06 -6.70 -17.60
N ASP A 685 29.60 -7.01 -18.78
CA ASP A 685 28.81 -7.12 -20.02
C ASP A 685 27.90 -8.37 -20.03
N VAL A 686 28.09 -9.31 -19.12
CA VAL A 686 27.17 -10.44 -18.87
C VAL A 686 26.10 -10.04 -17.85
N ALA A 687 26.46 -9.27 -16.81
CA ALA A 687 25.50 -8.71 -15.85
C ALA A 687 24.59 -7.62 -16.47
N MET A 688 25.06 -6.91 -17.49
CA MET A 688 24.31 -5.91 -18.25
C MET A 688 24.52 -6.04 -19.77
N PRO A 689 23.95 -7.08 -20.43
CA PRO A 689 24.23 -7.37 -21.82
C PRO A 689 23.68 -6.30 -22.76
N ARG A 690 24.33 -6.16 -23.91
CA ARG A 690 23.85 -5.28 -24.99
C ARG A 690 22.63 -5.90 -25.66
N LEU A 691 21.71 -5.04 -26.10
CA LEU A 691 20.50 -5.48 -26.79
C LEU A 691 20.78 -6.28 -28.07
N SER A 692 19.97 -7.31 -28.29
CA SER A 692 19.89 -8.00 -29.58
C SER A 692 19.33 -7.06 -30.67
N PRO A 693 19.53 -7.33 -31.98
CA PRO A 693 18.96 -6.51 -33.04
C PRO A 693 17.43 -6.37 -32.99
N SER A 694 16.71 -7.43 -32.62
CA SER A 694 15.25 -7.42 -32.46
C SER A 694 14.81 -6.60 -31.24
N ASP A 695 15.50 -6.75 -30.10
CA ASP A 695 15.21 -5.96 -28.91
C ASP A 695 15.56 -4.48 -29.09
N ARG A 696 16.55 -4.18 -29.92
CA ARG A 696 16.90 -2.80 -30.27
C ARG A 696 15.77 -2.09 -31.03
N ALA A 697 15.05 -2.78 -31.91
CA ALA A 697 13.90 -2.20 -32.60
C ALA A 697 12.72 -1.94 -31.64
N ALA A 698 12.45 -2.88 -30.72
CA ALA A 698 11.45 -2.70 -29.66
C ALA A 698 11.84 -1.52 -28.73
N ALA A 699 13.09 -1.48 -28.27
CA ALA A 699 13.63 -0.43 -27.41
C ALA A 699 13.53 0.99 -28.03
N VAL A 700 13.61 1.14 -29.35
CA VAL A 700 13.39 2.45 -30.01
C VAL A 700 11.93 2.89 -29.94
N THR A 701 10.99 1.95 -30.10
CA THR A 701 9.55 2.24 -29.96
C THR A 701 9.23 2.59 -28.50
N ASP A 702 9.75 1.81 -27.57
CA ASP A 702 9.63 2.03 -26.13
C ASP A 702 10.26 3.35 -25.71
N LEU A 703 11.40 3.73 -26.30
CA LEU A 703 12.05 5.01 -26.02
C LEU A 703 11.10 6.17 -26.31
N PHE A 704 10.39 6.14 -27.44
CA PHE A 704 9.39 7.18 -27.74
C PHE A 704 8.25 7.16 -26.72
N LEU A 705 7.71 5.98 -26.40
CA LEU A 705 6.57 5.83 -25.48
C LEU A 705 6.91 6.26 -24.04
N PHE A 706 8.01 5.76 -23.48
CA PHE A 706 8.47 6.13 -22.14
C PHE A 706 8.91 7.59 -22.07
N SER A 707 9.57 8.13 -23.11
CA SER A 707 9.91 9.57 -23.15
C SER A 707 8.66 10.44 -23.22
N ALA A 708 7.65 10.05 -24.00
CA ALA A 708 6.37 10.75 -24.05
C ALA A 708 5.63 10.70 -22.71
N LEU A 709 5.64 9.54 -22.04
CA LEU A 709 5.05 9.38 -20.72
C LEU A 709 5.77 10.26 -19.68
N GLY A 710 7.10 10.22 -19.63
CA GLY A 710 7.91 11.06 -18.76
C GLY A 710 7.65 12.55 -19.00
N PHE A 711 7.61 12.99 -20.27
CA PHE A 711 7.25 14.37 -20.62
C PHE A 711 5.84 14.75 -20.15
N ILE A 712 4.86 13.86 -20.29
CA ILE A 712 3.49 14.12 -19.80
C ILE A 712 3.49 14.33 -18.28
N VAL A 713 4.19 13.48 -17.52
CA VAL A 713 4.30 13.59 -16.06
C VAL A 713 4.92 14.94 -15.67
N GLU A 714 6.05 15.31 -16.27
CA GLU A 714 6.70 16.60 -16.02
C GLU A 714 5.82 17.79 -16.43
N ALA A 715 5.19 17.73 -17.59
CA ALA A 715 4.31 18.77 -18.11
C ALA A 715 3.09 18.96 -17.21
N LEU A 716 2.51 17.89 -16.65
CA LEU A 716 1.43 17.97 -15.67
C LEU A 716 1.89 18.63 -14.37
N GLY A 717 3.09 18.29 -13.89
CA GLY A 717 3.69 18.95 -12.73
C GLY A 717 3.83 20.46 -12.91
N TRP A 718 4.42 20.90 -14.03
CA TRP A 718 4.53 22.32 -14.38
C TRP A 718 3.18 23.00 -14.59
N LEU A 719 2.23 22.31 -15.23
CA LEU A 719 0.87 22.80 -15.42
C LEU A 719 0.21 23.08 -14.07
N PHE A 720 0.35 22.19 -13.09
CA PHE A 720 -0.21 22.37 -11.75
C PHE A 720 0.47 23.51 -11.00
N PHE A 721 1.80 23.56 -11.03
CA PHE A 721 2.55 24.66 -10.41
C PHE A 721 2.12 26.02 -10.96
N ILE A 722 2.01 26.15 -12.29
CA ILE A 722 1.58 27.38 -12.95
C ILE A 722 0.11 27.69 -12.63
N ALA A 723 -0.79 26.71 -12.74
CA ALA A 723 -2.22 26.90 -12.50
C ALA A 723 -2.50 27.34 -11.05
N ILE A 724 -1.87 26.68 -10.06
CA ILE A 724 -2.00 27.02 -8.64
C ILE A 724 -1.44 28.42 -8.39
N SER A 725 -0.24 28.73 -8.89
CA SER A 725 0.41 30.03 -8.71
C SER A 725 -0.42 31.17 -9.31
N VAL A 726 -0.92 30.99 -10.53
CA VAL A 726 -1.77 31.98 -11.21
C VAL A 726 -3.11 32.13 -10.50
N GLY A 727 -3.70 31.03 -10.00
CA GLY A 727 -4.92 31.05 -9.20
C GLY A 727 -4.78 31.83 -7.89
N ILE A 728 -3.72 31.56 -7.13
CA ILE A 728 -3.39 32.29 -5.89
C ILE A 728 -3.15 33.78 -6.19
N ALA A 729 -2.34 34.08 -7.20
CA ALA A 729 -2.09 35.46 -7.61
C ALA A 729 -3.38 36.20 -7.97
N ARG A 730 -4.28 35.58 -8.75
CA ARG A 730 -5.59 36.14 -9.10
C ARG A 730 -6.41 36.45 -7.85
N ALA A 731 -6.52 35.49 -6.92
CA ALA A 731 -7.31 35.66 -5.70
C ALA A 731 -6.78 36.84 -4.86
N VAL A 732 -5.46 36.88 -4.61
CA VAL A 732 -4.81 37.96 -3.86
C VAL A 732 -5.00 39.32 -4.53
N ILE A 733 -4.80 39.40 -5.85
CA ILE A 733 -4.95 40.65 -6.62
C ILE A 733 -6.40 41.13 -6.58
N LEU A 734 -7.38 40.28 -6.87
CA LEU A 734 -8.80 40.66 -6.85
C LEU A 734 -9.25 41.10 -5.46
N SER A 735 -8.85 40.38 -4.40
CA SER A 735 -9.17 40.76 -3.03
C SER A 735 -8.52 42.08 -2.63
N ALA A 736 -7.25 42.32 -2.98
CA ALA A 736 -6.57 43.58 -2.71
C ALA A 736 -7.25 44.76 -3.43
N LEU A 737 -7.57 44.59 -4.72
CA LEU A 737 -8.28 45.60 -5.52
C LEU A 737 -9.67 45.90 -4.94
N ALA A 738 -10.42 44.87 -4.57
CA ALA A 738 -11.75 45.03 -3.97
C ALA A 738 -11.69 45.76 -2.62
N LEU A 739 -10.69 45.49 -1.77
CA LEU A 739 -10.49 46.20 -0.50
C LEU A 739 -10.09 47.66 -0.70
N ILE A 740 -9.19 47.93 -1.66
CA ILE A 740 -8.81 49.31 -2.03
C ILE A 740 -10.04 50.07 -2.51
N GLN A 741 -10.86 49.45 -3.35
CA GLN A 741 -12.08 50.04 -3.88
C GLN A 741 -13.10 50.30 -2.75
N ALA A 742 -13.34 49.35 -1.86
CA ALA A 742 -14.28 49.51 -0.75
C ALA A 742 -13.90 50.65 0.21
N ARG A 743 -12.59 50.81 0.50
CA ARG A 743 -12.09 51.95 1.32
C ARG A 743 -12.34 53.29 0.64
N ARG A 744 -12.29 53.35 -0.69
CA ARG A 744 -12.57 54.56 -1.47
C ARG A 744 -14.05 54.83 -1.59
N GLU A 745 -14.87 53.81 -1.80
CA GLU A 745 -16.33 53.94 -1.83
C GLU A 745 -16.88 54.49 -0.53
N GLY A 746 -16.34 54.07 0.62
CA GLY A 746 -16.68 54.67 1.91
C GLY A 746 -16.33 56.17 2.04
N ARG A 747 -15.54 56.72 1.10
CA ARG A 747 -15.17 58.13 1.00
C ARG A 747 -15.74 58.81 -0.27
N ALA A 748 -16.42 58.07 -1.13
CA ALA A 748 -16.91 58.56 -2.42
C ALA A 748 -18.25 59.29 -2.23
N ILE A 749 -18.35 60.48 -2.80
CA ILE A 749 -19.62 61.20 -2.91
C ILE A 749 -20.30 60.68 -4.17
N PHE A 750 -21.39 59.94 -4.00
CA PHE A 750 -22.20 59.50 -5.14
C PHE A 750 -22.94 60.70 -5.76
N PRO A 751 -23.22 60.69 -7.08
CA PRO A 751 -24.12 61.67 -7.68
C PRO A 751 -25.48 61.69 -6.95
N PRO A 752 -26.09 62.87 -6.76
CA PRO A 752 -27.41 62.97 -6.15
C PRO A 752 -28.44 62.23 -7.01
N ILE A 753 -29.47 61.67 -6.35
CA ILE A 753 -30.62 61.10 -7.06
C ILE A 753 -31.46 62.25 -7.62
N ASP A 754 -31.83 62.12 -8.88
CA ASP A 754 -32.68 63.06 -9.61
C ASP A 754 -34.07 62.44 -9.79
N GLY A 755 -35.02 62.88 -8.97
CA GLY A 755 -36.38 62.34 -8.94
C GLY A 755 -37.19 62.63 -10.21
N ASP A 756 -36.80 63.65 -10.98
CA ASP A 756 -37.46 64.02 -12.23
C ASP A 756 -36.91 63.24 -13.44
N ARG A 757 -35.88 62.40 -13.22
CA ARG A 757 -35.29 61.57 -14.28
C ARG A 757 -36.32 60.59 -14.81
N PHE A 758 -36.54 60.60 -16.11
CA PHE A 758 -37.48 59.70 -16.78
C PHE A 758 -36.76 58.48 -17.37
N VAL A 759 -37.17 57.28 -16.96
CA VAL A 759 -36.54 56.00 -17.31
C VAL A 759 -37.54 55.04 -17.93
N THR A 760 -37.20 54.44 -19.07
CA THR A 760 -37.99 53.37 -19.68
C THR A 760 -37.51 52.01 -19.17
N VAL A 761 -38.39 51.22 -18.57
CA VAL A 761 -38.11 49.85 -18.13
C VAL A 761 -38.73 48.85 -19.10
N MET A 762 -37.89 48.08 -19.77
CA MET A 762 -38.29 47.07 -20.75
C MET A 762 -38.22 45.69 -20.10
N ILE A 763 -39.33 44.96 -20.09
CA ILE A 763 -39.44 43.62 -19.49
C ILE A 763 -39.75 42.61 -20.60
N PRO A 764 -38.74 41.96 -21.22
CA PRO A 764 -38.98 40.89 -22.16
C PRO A 764 -39.51 39.64 -21.44
N ALA A 765 -40.60 39.08 -21.94
CA ALA A 765 -41.29 37.93 -21.37
C ALA A 765 -41.58 36.87 -22.44
N PHE A 766 -41.33 35.60 -22.12
CA PHE A 766 -41.76 34.47 -22.93
C PHE A 766 -42.11 33.29 -22.03
N ASN A 767 -43.41 33.04 -21.87
CA ASN A 767 -43.98 32.11 -20.92
C ASN A 767 -43.55 32.34 -19.47
N GLU A 768 -43.85 33.54 -18.95
CA GLU A 768 -43.45 34.03 -17.62
C GLU A 768 -44.68 34.32 -16.74
N GLU A 769 -45.81 33.62 -16.97
CA GLU A 769 -47.10 33.87 -16.27
C GLU A 769 -47.00 33.87 -14.74
N MET A 770 -46.08 33.08 -14.18
CA MET A 770 -45.89 32.91 -12.74
C MET A 770 -45.15 34.08 -12.06
N VAL A 771 -44.44 34.92 -12.82
CA VAL A 771 -43.52 35.93 -12.27
C VAL A 771 -43.77 37.34 -12.80
N ILE A 772 -44.39 37.46 -13.99
CA ILE A 772 -44.49 38.73 -14.71
C ILE A 772 -45.24 39.82 -13.94
N GLU A 773 -46.38 39.48 -13.30
CA GLU A 773 -47.16 40.46 -12.52
C GLU A 773 -46.31 41.08 -11.41
N ARG A 774 -45.58 40.23 -10.69
CA ARG A 774 -44.76 40.67 -9.57
C ARG A 774 -43.60 41.54 -10.02
N ALA A 775 -42.95 41.20 -11.14
CA ALA A 775 -41.90 42.02 -11.73
C ALA A 775 -42.40 43.42 -12.10
N VAL A 776 -43.56 43.51 -12.76
CA VAL A 776 -44.17 44.81 -13.13
C VAL A 776 -44.53 45.61 -11.87
N ARG A 777 -45.19 45.00 -10.87
CA ARG A 777 -45.50 45.67 -9.59
C ARG A 777 -44.24 46.16 -8.87
N GLY A 778 -43.17 45.37 -8.87
CA GLY A 778 -41.89 45.74 -8.26
C GLY A 778 -41.27 46.97 -8.93
N VAL A 779 -41.34 47.06 -10.26
CA VAL A 779 -40.89 48.25 -11.00
C VAL A 779 -41.77 49.46 -10.69
N LEU A 780 -43.10 49.31 -10.69
CA LEU A 780 -44.04 50.40 -10.39
C LEU A 780 -43.94 50.95 -8.96
N ALA A 781 -43.40 50.15 -8.03
CA ALA A 781 -43.11 50.54 -6.65
C ALA A 781 -41.78 51.30 -6.48
N SER A 782 -41.06 51.60 -7.57
CA SER A 782 -39.82 52.36 -7.50
C SER A 782 -40.07 53.79 -7.00
N ASN A 783 -39.16 54.30 -6.16
CA ASN A 783 -39.23 55.64 -5.60
C ASN A 783 -38.14 56.56 -6.17
N ASP A 784 -38.35 57.87 -6.06
CA ASP A 784 -37.39 58.91 -6.43
C ASP A 784 -36.92 58.82 -7.90
N VAL A 785 -37.83 58.46 -8.82
CA VAL A 785 -37.61 58.41 -10.27
C VAL A 785 -38.95 58.37 -11.02
N GLN A 786 -39.02 58.95 -12.21
CA GLN A 786 -40.17 58.83 -13.11
C GLN A 786 -39.95 57.66 -14.07
N ILE A 787 -40.96 56.81 -14.27
CA ILE A 787 -40.82 55.59 -15.07
C ILE A 787 -41.98 55.37 -16.05
N GLU A 788 -41.66 54.71 -17.15
CA GLU A 788 -42.60 53.95 -17.96
C GLU A 788 -42.14 52.48 -18.04
N VAL A 789 -43.09 51.55 -18.19
CA VAL A 789 -42.83 50.12 -18.27
C VAL A 789 -43.35 49.59 -19.59
N ILE A 790 -42.48 48.98 -20.39
CA ILE A 790 -42.83 48.30 -21.63
C ILE A 790 -42.64 46.80 -21.40
N VAL A 791 -43.74 46.08 -21.23
CA VAL A 791 -43.72 44.61 -21.15
C VAL A 791 -43.78 44.05 -22.56
N ILE A 792 -42.80 43.25 -22.95
CA ILE A 792 -42.69 42.69 -24.31
C ILE A 792 -42.92 41.20 -24.26
N ASP A 793 -44.12 40.77 -24.64
CA ASP A 793 -44.42 39.36 -24.81
C ASP A 793 -43.90 38.86 -26.17
N ASP A 794 -42.81 38.09 -26.15
CA ASP A 794 -42.18 37.47 -27.33
C ASP A 794 -42.91 36.17 -27.76
N GLY A 795 -44.23 36.26 -27.90
CA GLY A 795 -45.10 35.21 -28.42
C GLY A 795 -45.38 34.07 -27.43
N SER A 796 -45.66 34.40 -26.15
CA SER A 796 -45.99 33.42 -25.12
C SER A 796 -47.19 32.54 -25.50
N SER A 797 -47.10 31.28 -25.09
CA SER A 797 -48.17 30.27 -25.23
C SER A 797 -48.98 30.08 -23.95
N ASP A 798 -48.56 30.70 -22.85
CA ASP A 798 -49.24 30.69 -21.55
C ASP A 798 -50.02 32.01 -21.30
N ARG A 799 -50.46 32.26 -20.06
CA ARG A 799 -51.25 33.45 -19.74
C ARG A 799 -50.43 34.75 -19.57
N THR A 800 -49.17 34.81 -19.96
CA THR A 800 -48.29 35.99 -19.73
C THR A 800 -48.93 37.32 -20.18
N SER A 801 -49.33 37.45 -21.46
CA SER A 801 -50.00 38.65 -21.97
C SER A 801 -51.31 38.95 -21.24
N ALA A 802 -52.12 37.92 -20.95
CA ALA A 802 -53.40 38.07 -20.28
C ALA A 802 -53.23 38.61 -18.86
N VAL A 803 -52.27 38.08 -18.09
CA VAL A 803 -51.95 38.54 -16.73
C VAL A 803 -51.57 40.02 -16.72
N VAL A 804 -50.76 40.47 -17.70
CA VAL A 804 -50.35 41.87 -17.78
C VAL A 804 -51.52 42.78 -18.16
N ALA A 805 -52.32 42.37 -19.15
CA ALA A 805 -53.49 43.12 -19.58
C ALA A 805 -54.54 43.22 -18.47
N GLU A 806 -54.82 42.13 -17.75
CA GLU A 806 -55.79 42.08 -16.65
C GLU A 806 -55.32 42.93 -15.44
N ALA A 807 -54.03 42.85 -15.08
CA ALA A 807 -53.53 43.48 -13.85
C ALA A 807 -53.16 44.97 -13.99
N PHE A 808 -52.89 45.46 -15.21
CA PHE A 808 -52.34 46.81 -15.44
C PHE A 808 -53.04 47.62 -16.54
N ALA A 809 -54.22 47.20 -17.01
CA ALA A 809 -54.97 47.93 -18.06
C ALA A 809 -55.18 49.42 -17.74
N ASP A 810 -55.38 49.76 -16.46
CA ASP A 810 -55.69 51.12 -16.01
C ASP A 810 -54.45 51.93 -15.56
N ASP A 811 -53.23 51.34 -15.60
CA ASP A 811 -52.00 52.08 -15.24
C ASP A 811 -51.36 52.68 -16.51
N PRO A 812 -51.43 54.01 -16.71
CA PRO A 812 -50.93 54.65 -17.94
C PRO A 812 -49.40 54.54 -18.11
N ARG A 813 -48.68 54.10 -17.06
CA ARG A 813 -47.24 53.88 -17.13
C ARG A 813 -46.89 52.53 -17.77
N VAL A 814 -47.83 51.59 -17.88
CA VAL A 814 -47.57 50.23 -18.39
C VAL A 814 -48.07 50.07 -19.81
N ARG A 815 -47.21 49.56 -20.70
CA ARG A 815 -47.52 49.24 -22.09
C ARG A 815 -47.19 47.78 -22.38
N LEU A 816 -48.16 47.03 -22.88
CA LEU A 816 -47.97 45.65 -23.34
C LEU A 816 -47.72 45.63 -24.85
N LEU A 817 -46.63 44.99 -25.28
CA LEU A 817 -46.28 44.74 -26.68
C LEU A 817 -46.23 43.22 -26.91
N THR A 818 -47.15 42.70 -27.72
CA THR A 818 -47.18 41.27 -28.09
C THR A 818 -46.57 41.08 -29.48
N LEU A 819 -45.59 40.19 -29.58
CA LEU A 819 -44.81 39.90 -30.79
C LEU A 819 -44.91 38.42 -31.18
N GLU A 820 -44.52 38.09 -32.41
CA GLU A 820 -44.18 36.70 -32.76
C GLU A 820 -42.80 36.35 -32.21
N ASN A 821 -42.66 35.15 -31.63
CA ASN A 821 -41.41 34.69 -31.01
C ASN A 821 -40.22 34.83 -31.95
N GLY A 822 -39.28 35.69 -31.58
CA GLY A 822 -38.02 35.87 -32.31
C GLY A 822 -36.80 36.03 -31.41
N GLY A 823 -36.95 35.81 -30.11
CA GLY A 823 -35.88 35.86 -29.12
C GLY A 823 -35.76 37.22 -28.42
N LYS A 824 -35.15 37.17 -27.23
CA LYS A 824 -35.02 38.31 -26.32
C LYS A 824 -34.39 39.56 -26.96
N ALA A 825 -33.31 39.42 -27.73
CA ALA A 825 -32.66 40.57 -28.39
C ALA A 825 -33.60 41.28 -29.38
N ARG A 826 -34.37 40.52 -30.18
CA ARG A 826 -35.38 41.07 -31.11
C ARG A 826 -36.49 41.79 -30.33
N ALA A 827 -36.99 41.17 -29.26
CA ALA A 827 -38.02 41.76 -28.40
C ALA A 827 -37.56 43.09 -27.78
N LEU A 828 -36.33 43.13 -27.24
CA LEU A 828 -35.73 44.35 -26.69
C LEU A 828 -35.53 45.43 -27.76
N ASN A 829 -35.03 45.07 -28.95
CA ASN A 829 -34.87 46.04 -30.04
C ASN A 829 -36.19 46.66 -30.49
N ARG A 830 -37.29 45.90 -30.50
CA ARG A 830 -38.63 46.45 -30.78
C ARG A 830 -39.11 47.42 -29.70
N ALA A 831 -38.73 47.17 -28.45
CA ALA A 831 -39.05 48.08 -27.35
C ALA A 831 -38.23 49.38 -27.41
N LEU A 832 -36.97 49.33 -27.87
CA LEU A 832 -36.13 50.53 -28.04
C LEU A 832 -36.72 51.56 -29.02
N ASP A 833 -37.51 51.11 -30.01
CA ASP A 833 -38.23 51.98 -30.95
C ASP A 833 -39.37 52.75 -30.26
N LEU A 834 -39.89 52.21 -29.16
CA LEU A 834 -41.02 52.74 -28.40
C LEU A 834 -40.61 53.46 -27.11
N ALA A 835 -39.36 53.31 -26.69
CA ALA A 835 -38.80 53.89 -25.49
C ALA A 835 -38.71 55.42 -25.61
N THR A 836 -39.22 56.13 -24.60
CA THR A 836 -39.26 57.59 -24.57
C THR A 836 -38.30 58.21 -23.55
N GLY A 837 -37.81 57.42 -22.58
CA GLY A 837 -36.78 57.85 -21.63
C GLY A 837 -35.38 57.93 -22.26
N GLU A 838 -34.56 58.86 -21.77
CA GLU A 838 -33.13 58.94 -22.14
C GLU A 838 -32.34 57.70 -21.66
N ILE A 839 -32.81 57.11 -20.55
CA ILE A 839 -32.22 55.94 -19.91
C ILE A 839 -33.18 54.78 -20.08
N VAL A 840 -32.63 53.63 -20.48
CA VAL A 840 -33.36 52.37 -20.65
C VAL A 840 -32.80 51.31 -19.72
N ILE A 841 -33.69 50.56 -19.09
CA ILE A 841 -33.39 49.39 -18.27
C ILE A 841 -34.00 48.17 -18.96
N ALA A 842 -33.21 47.13 -19.18
CA ALA A 842 -33.74 45.81 -19.49
C ALA A 842 -33.80 45.01 -18.18
N LEU A 843 -35.00 44.56 -17.81
CA LEU A 843 -35.25 43.76 -16.60
C LEU A 843 -35.77 42.38 -17.00
N ASP A 844 -35.10 41.32 -16.58
CA ASP A 844 -35.62 39.97 -16.74
C ASP A 844 -36.91 39.77 -15.92
N ALA A 845 -37.93 39.12 -16.50
CA ALA A 845 -39.24 38.91 -15.88
C ALA A 845 -39.21 38.12 -14.55
N ASP A 846 -38.12 37.40 -14.26
CA ASP A 846 -37.89 36.62 -13.04
C ASP A 846 -37.14 37.42 -11.94
N THR A 847 -36.92 38.72 -12.16
CA THR A 847 -36.07 39.54 -11.30
C THR A 847 -36.88 40.66 -10.63
N GLN A 848 -36.56 40.93 -9.37
CA GLN A 848 -37.27 41.88 -8.50
C GLN A 848 -36.31 42.97 -8.02
N PHE A 849 -36.62 44.23 -8.28
CA PHE A 849 -35.82 45.37 -7.83
C PHE A 849 -36.20 45.82 -6.41
N GLU A 850 -35.23 46.27 -5.62
CA GLU A 850 -35.52 47.10 -4.44
C GLU A 850 -36.08 48.46 -4.90
N PRO A 851 -36.96 49.14 -4.12
CA PRO A 851 -37.60 50.39 -4.54
C PRO A 851 -36.65 51.48 -5.05
N ALA A 852 -35.46 51.60 -4.44
CA ALA A 852 -34.47 52.62 -4.82
C ALA A 852 -33.53 52.21 -5.97
N THR A 853 -33.70 51.01 -6.56
CA THR A 853 -32.73 50.44 -7.52
C THR A 853 -32.64 51.26 -8.79
N ILE A 854 -33.79 51.64 -9.37
CA ILE A 854 -33.85 52.40 -10.62
C ILE A 854 -33.24 53.78 -10.43
N ALA A 855 -33.60 54.48 -9.35
CA ALA A 855 -33.04 55.78 -9.00
C ALA A 855 -31.51 55.72 -8.77
N ARG A 856 -31.01 54.65 -8.14
CA ARG A 856 -29.57 54.44 -7.95
C ARG A 856 -28.82 54.16 -9.24
N LEU A 857 -29.44 53.45 -10.20
CA LEU A 857 -28.84 53.24 -11.52
C LEU A 857 -28.85 54.54 -12.33
N SER A 858 -29.96 55.29 -12.31
CA SER A 858 -30.15 56.48 -13.16
C SER A 858 -29.25 57.67 -12.77
N ARG A 859 -28.90 57.83 -11.49
CA ARG A 859 -28.09 58.96 -10.99
C ARG A 859 -26.73 59.11 -11.69
N TRP A 860 -26.15 58.01 -12.18
CA TRP A 860 -24.83 58.00 -12.81
C TRP A 860 -24.83 58.63 -14.20
N PHE A 861 -25.98 58.70 -14.88
CA PHE A 861 -26.07 59.30 -16.22
C PHE A 861 -25.98 60.83 -16.21
N SER A 862 -25.86 61.45 -15.02
CA SER A 862 -25.40 62.83 -14.87
C SER A 862 -24.02 63.06 -15.50
N ASP A 863 -23.16 62.03 -15.58
CA ASP A 863 -21.93 62.06 -16.38
C ASP A 863 -22.26 61.70 -17.84
N PRO A 864 -22.06 62.64 -18.81
CA PRO A 864 -22.36 62.40 -20.22
C PRO A 864 -21.48 61.32 -20.85
N ALA A 865 -20.34 60.93 -20.26
CA ALA A 865 -19.48 59.87 -20.79
C ALA A 865 -19.97 58.46 -20.44
N ILE A 866 -20.91 58.33 -19.50
CA ILE A 866 -21.43 57.03 -19.06
C ILE A 866 -22.52 56.55 -20.03
N GLY A 867 -22.24 55.41 -20.67
CA GLY A 867 -23.16 54.72 -21.57
C GLY A 867 -23.92 53.58 -20.90
N ALA A 868 -23.37 52.98 -19.84
CA ALA A 868 -24.06 51.92 -19.07
C ALA A 868 -23.64 51.86 -17.60
N VAL A 869 -24.54 51.34 -16.77
CA VAL A 869 -24.36 51.16 -15.32
C VAL A 869 -24.82 49.75 -14.96
N ALA A 870 -23.93 48.96 -14.35
CA ALA A 870 -24.26 47.65 -13.79
C ALA A 870 -24.71 47.77 -12.33
N GLY A 871 -25.71 46.99 -11.94
CA GLY A 871 -26.09 46.82 -10.54
C GLY A 871 -25.67 45.48 -9.94
N ASN A 872 -26.07 45.25 -8.69
CA ASN A 872 -25.75 44.09 -7.88
C ASN A 872 -26.87 43.04 -7.92
N ALA A 873 -26.70 42.00 -8.73
CA ALA A 873 -27.63 40.87 -8.79
C ALA A 873 -27.42 39.91 -7.61
N LYS A 874 -28.51 39.47 -6.98
CA LYS A 874 -28.52 38.56 -5.84
C LYS A 874 -29.51 37.42 -6.06
N VAL A 875 -29.19 36.23 -5.58
CA VAL A 875 -30.09 35.07 -5.65
C VAL A 875 -31.20 35.21 -4.62
N GLY A 876 -32.46 35.26 -5.07
CA GLY A 876 -33.64 35.45 -4.22
C GLY A 876 -34.36 34.17 -3.77
N ASN A 877 -34.14 33.02 -4.41
CA ASN A 877 -34.77 31.74 -4.06
C ASN A 877 -33.75 30.73 -3.46
N ARG A 878 -33.22 31.04 -2.26
CA ARG A 878 -32.18 30.24 -1.57
C ARG A 878 -32.73 28.97 -0.88
N VAL A 879 -33.60 28.25 -1.57
CA VAL A 879 -34.41 27.14 -1.05
C VAL A 879 -33.65 25.81 -0.87
N ASN A 880 -32.59 25.55 -1.64
CA ASN A 880 -31.84 24.29 -1.58
C ASN A 880 -30.33 24.51 -1.68
N LEU A 881 -29.55 23.42 -1.62
CA LEU A 881 -28.08 23.52 -1.65
C LEU A 881 -27.56 24.12 -2.97
N LEU A 882 -28.21 23.86 -4.10
CA LEU A 882 -27.81 24.35 -5.42
C LEU A 882 -27.97 25.87 -5.53
N THR A 883 -29.12 26.39 -5.10
CA THR A 883 -29.39 27.84 -5.14
C THR A 883 -28.56 28.58 -4.09
N LYS A 884 -28.23 27.94 -2.95
CA LYS A 884 -27.27 28.45 -1.96
C LYS A 884 -25.83 28.47 -2.51
N PHE A 885 -25.38 27.45 -3.22
CA PHE A 885 -24.07 27.45 -3.90
C PHE A 885 -23.99 28.57 -4.95
N GLN A 886 -25.04 28.77 -5.75
CA GLN A 886 -25.08 29.89 -6.69
C GLN A 886 -25.05 31.25 -5.97
N ALA A 887 -25.69 31.38 -4.81
CA ALA A 887 -25.58 32.59 -3.99
C ALA A 887 -24.15 32.85 -3.52
N VAL A 888 -23.43 31.81 -3.04
CA VAL A 888 -22.00 31.93 -2.68
C VAL A 888 -21.16 32.36 -3.88
N GLU A 889 -21.40 31.81 -5.07
CA GLU A 889 -20.69 32.19 -6.29
C GLU A 889 -20.93 33.66 -6.69
N TYR A 890 -22.17 34.15 -6.56
CA TYR A 890 -22.50 35.55 -6.86
C TYR A 890 -21.72 36.50 -5.94
N ILE A 891 -21.65 36.17 -4.64
CA ILE A 891 -20.92 36.96 -3.64
C ILE A 891 -19.41 36.92 -3.90
N THR A 892 -18.84 35.72 -4.04
CA THR A 892 -17.38 35.50 -4.02
C THR A 892 -16.71 35.71 -5.36
N ALA A 893 -17.39 35.44 -6.48
CA ALA A 893 -16.85 35.57 -7.82
C ALA A 893 -17.42 36.80 -8.53
N GLN A 894 -18.73 36.85 -8.79
CA GLN A 894 -19.28 37.88 -9.68
C GLN A 894 -19.16 39.30 -9.11
N ASN A 895 -19.57 39.50 -7.85
CA ASN A 895 -19.57 40.83 -7.25
C ASN A 895 -18.16 41.33 -6.96
N LEU A 896 -17.28 40.45 -6.47
CA LEU A 896 -15.88 40.78 -6.21
C LEU A 896 -15.15 41.15 -7.51
N GLU A 897 -15.34 40.34 -8.58
CA GLU A 897 -14.71 40.56 -9.88
C GLU A 897 -15.21 41.86 -10.53
N ARG A 898 -16.53 42.13 -10.51
CA ARG A 898 -17.09 43.38 -11.08
C ARG A 898 -16.55 44.63 -10.39
N ARG A 899 -16.48 44.62 -9.05
CA ARG A 899 -15.89 45.72 -8.27
C ARG A 899 -14.43 45.98 -8.66
N ALA A 900 -13.66 44.92 -8.85
CA ALA A 900 -12.26 45.04 -9.26
C ALA A 900 -12.12 45.54 -10.71
N LEU A 901 -12.93 45.01 -11.65
CA LEU A 901 -12.83 45.33 -13.08
C LEU A 901 -13.37 46.72 -13.45
N ALA A 902 -14.37 47.23 -12.71
CA ALA A 902 -14.92 48.58 -12.91
C ALA A 902 -13.83 49.66 -12.87
N ARG A 903 -12.79 49.48 -12.05
CA ARG A 903 -11.68 50.44 -11.92
C ARG A 903 -10.83 50.58 -13.19
N PHE A 904 -10.75 49.53 -13.99
CA PHE A 904 -9.86 49.46 -15.14
C PHE A 904 -10.57 49.73 -16.46
N ASP A 905 -11.83 50.17 -16.46
CA ASP A 905 -12.67 50.24 -17.67
C ASP A 905 -12.66 48.87 -18.41
N ALA A 906 -12.74 47.80 -17.61
CA ALA A 906 -12.55 46.42 -18.06
C ALA A 906 -13.79 45.56 -17.82
N MET A 907 -14.97 46.19 -17.62
CA MET A 907 -16.22 45.49 -17.33
C MET A 907 -16.66 44.71 -18.56
N THR A 908 -16.66 43.39 -18.51
CA THR A 908 -17.04 42.59 -19.68
C THR A 908 -18.54 42.43 -19.83
N VAL A 909 -19.32 42.58 -18.75
CA VAL A 909 -20.78 42.37 -18.76
C VAL A 909 -21.50 43.28 -17.77
N VAL A 910 -22.49 44.02 -18.27
CA VAL A 910 -23.58 44.62 -17.49
C VAL A 910 -24.71 43.58 -17.46
N PRO A 911 -25.07 43.03 -16.29
CA PRO A 911 -26.03 41.91 -16.25
C PRO A 911 -27.41 42.33 -16.75
N GLY A 912 -28.03 41.53 -17.62
CA GLY A 912 -29.41 41.74 -18.05
C GLY A 912 -30.45 41.69 -16.92
N ALA A 913 -30.10 41.16 -15.75
CA ALA A 913 -30.96 41.18 -14.56
C ALA A 913 -30.96 42.53 -13.84
N VAL A 914 -29.90 43.34 -13.97
CA VAL A 914 -29.78 44.64 -13.30
C VAL A 914 -28.75 45.52 -14.02
N GLY A 915 -29.25 46.25 -15.01
CA GLY A 915 -28.45 47.18 -15.79
C GLY A 915 -29.28 48.35 -16.29
N ALA A 916 -28.64 49.50 -16.41
CA ALA A 916 -29.21 50.67 -17.07
C ALA A 916 -28.26 51.12 -18.18
N TRP A 917 -28.82 51.64 -19.26
CA TRP A 917 -28.08 52.07 -20.44
C TRP A 917 -28.62 53.41 -20.93
N ARG A 918 -27.73 54.23 -21.49
CA ARG A 918 -28.12 55.44 -22.20
C ARG A 918 -28.67 55.04 -23.56
N LEU A 919 -29.86 55.53 -23.92
CA LEU A 919 -30.52 55.17 -25.17
C LEU A 919 -29.68 55.54 -26.40
N SER A 920 -28.98 56.68 -26.36
CA SER A 920 -28.07 57.10 -27.43
C SER A 920 -26.89 56.15 -27.60
N ALA A 921 -26.31 55.64 -26.51
CA ALA A 921 -25.20 54.69 -26.56
C ALA A 921 -25.63 53.34 -27.15
N ILE A 922 -26.84 52.85 -26.83
CA ILE A 922 -27.39 51.64 -27.45
C ILE A 922 -27.62 51.85 -28.95
N ARG A 923 -28.18 53.00 -29.35
CA ARG A 923 -28.46 53.31 -30.76
C ARG A 923 -27.17 53.41 -31.59
N GLU A 924 -26.11 53.98 -31.02
CA GLU A 924 -24.81 54.09 -31.69
C GLU A 924 -24.20 52.74 -32.06
N VAL A 925 -24.38 51.72 -31.20
CA VAL A 925 -23.84 50.37 -31.44
C VAL A 925 -24.81 49.44 -32.18
N GLY A 926 -25.98 49.95 -32.59
CA GLY A 926 -26.95 49.24 -33.42
C GLY A 926 -27.97 48.39 -32.65
N GLY A 927 -28.18 48.63 -31.35
CA GLY A 927 -29.15 47.88 -30.53
C GLY A 927 -28.58 46.63 -29.84
N TYR A 928 -29.46 45.78 -29.33
CA TYR A 928 -29.12 44.47 -28.76
C TYR A 928 -28.71 43.48 -29.86
N PRO A 929 -27.52 42.86 -29.79
CA PRO A 929 -27.05 41.87 -30.77
C PRO A 929 -27.91 40.60 -30.79
N ASP A 930 -28.23 40.08 -31.97
CA ASP A 930 -29.03 38.86 -32.18
C ASP A 930 -28.22 37.64 -32.63
N ASP A 931 -26.90 37.80 -32.83
CA ASP A 931 -25.98 36.76 -33.29
C ASP A 931 -25.22 36.03 -32.15
N THR A 932 -25.47 36.42 -30.89
CA THR A 932 -24.88 35.82 -29.67
C THR A 932 -25.95 35.44 -28.64
N LEU A 933 -25.64 34.47 -27.76
CA LEU A 933 -26.55 34.01 -26.68
C LEU A 933 -26.46 34.83 -25.38
N ALA A 934 -25.46 35.72 -25.29
CA ALA A 934 -25.23 36.62 -24.16
C ALA A 934 -25.26 38.06 -24.69
N GLU A 935 -26.46 38.49 -25.06
CA GLU A 935 -26.74 39.79 -25.69
C GLU A 935 -26.27 40.97 -24.82
N ASP A 936 -26.34 40.80 -23.50
CA ASP A 936 -25.93 41.79 -22.50
C ASP A 936 -24.41 41.96 -22.44
N GLN A 937 -23.67 40.85 -22.51
CA GLN A 937 -22.21 40.85 -22.59
C GLN A 937 -21.71 41.47 -23.89
N ASP A 938 -22.29 41.08 -25.03
CA ASP A 938 -21.96 41.61 -26.35
C ASP A 938 -22.20 43.13 -26.41
N LEU A 939 -23.40 43.58 -26.00
CA LEU A 939 -23.75 44.99 -25.92
C LEU A 939 -22.78 45.79 -25.03
N THR A 940 -22.41 45.24 -23.87
CA THR A 940 -21.47 45.88 -22.94
C THR A 940 -20.10 46.11 -23.57
N ILE A 941 -19.58 45.12 -24.30
CA ILE A 941 -18.29 45.24 -24.99
C ILE A 941 -18.43 46.21 -26.16
N ALA A 942 -19.52 46.16 -26.93
CA ALA A 942 -19.76 47.05 -28.05
C ALA A 942 -19.83 48.53 -27.62
N ILE A 943 -20.55 48.85 -26.54
CA ILE A 943 -20.66 50.21 -25.97
C ILE A 943 -19.29 50.76 -25.59
N GLN A 944 -18.46 49.96 -24.91
CA GLN A 944 -17.10 50.39 -24.56
C GLN A 944 -16.20 50.57 -25.78
N ARG A 945 -16.34 49.74 -26.83
CA ARG A 945 -15.61 49.91 -28.10
C ARG A 945 -15.96 51.21 -28.80
N ALA A 946 -17.21 51.69 -28.66
CA ALA A 946 -17.66 52.98 -29.18
C ALA A 946 -17.14 54.17 -28.33
N GLY A 947 -16.45 53.92 -27.21
CA GLY A 947 -15.81 54.96 -26.39
C GLY A 947 -16.59 55.37 -25.15
N TRP A 948 -17.77 54.79 -24.92
CA TRP A 948 -18.56 55.02 -23.72
C TRP A 948 -17.96 54.33 -22.49
N LYS A 949 -18.13 54.95 -21.32
CA LYS A 949 -17.74 54.36 -20.04
C LYS A 949 -18.85 53.50 -19.46
N VAL A 950 -18.45 52.46 -18.74
CA VAL A 950 -19.35 51.56 -18.00
C VAL A 950 -18.96 51.58 -16.54
N THR A 951 -19.91 51.88 -15.66
CA THR A 951 -19.68 51.93 -14.21
C THR A 951 -20.51 50.87 -13.47
N TYR A 952 -20.34 50.77 -12.15
CA TYR A 952 -21.01 49.80 -11.29
C TYR A 952 -21.54 50.47 -10.02
N ASP A 953 -22.82 50.22 -9.71
CA ASP A 953 -23.45 50.63 -8.46
C ASP A 953 -23.79 49.40 -7.60
N GLN A 954 -23.02 49.18 -6.54
CA GLN A 954 -23.21 48.05 -5.64
C GLN A 954 -24.52 48.10 -4.84
N TYR A 955 -25.14 49.27 -4.71
CA TYR A 955 -26.35 49.50 -3.93
C TYR A 955 -27.61 49.40 -4.79
N ALA A 956 -27.50 49.38 -6.11
CA ALA A 956 -28.61 49.04 -6.99
C ALA A 956 -28.82 47.52 -6.97
N ILE A 957 -29.71 47.02 -6.09
CA ILE A 957 -29.85 45.58 -5.81
C ILE A 957 -31.06 44.99 -6.55
N ALA A 958 -30.84 43.84 -7.19
CA ALA A 958 -31.89 43.07 -7.83
C ALA A 958 -31.87 41.60 -7.37
N TRP A 959 -33.02 41.06 -7.02
CA TRP A 959 -33.21 39.67 -6.59
C TRP A 959 -33.72 38.82 -7.74
N THR A 960 -32.92 37.88 -8.23
CA THR A 960 -33.22 37.02 -9.39
C THR A 960 -33.44 35.56 -8.98
N GLU A 961 -34.19 34.82 -9.80
CA GLU A 961 -34.46 33.40 -9.61
C GLU A 961 -33.32 32.51 -10.14
N SER A 962 -32.72 31.73 -9.24
CA SER A 962 -31.71 30.70 -9.55
C SER A 962 -32.37 29.34 -9.84
N PRO A 963 -31.87 28.54 -10.80
CA PRO A 963 -32.44 27.23 -11.08
C PRO A 963 -32.38 26.28 -9.87
N GLU A 964 -33.51 25.67 -9.51
CA GLU A 964 -33.60 24.75 -8.37
C GLU A 964 -33.09 23.32 -8.69
N THR A 965 -32.79 23.00 -9.95
CA THR A 965 -32.33 21.66 -10.38
C THR A 965 -30.99 21.71 -11.11
N ILE A 966 -30.20 20.63 -11.00
CA ILE A 966 -28.89 20.50 -11.68
C ILE A 966 -29.03 20.69 -13.20
N LYS A 967 -30.07 20.10 -13.81
CA LYS A 967 -30.35 20.23 -15.25
C LYS A 967 -30.66 21.68 -15.63
N GLY A 968 -31.45 22.38 -14.82
CA GLY A 968 -31.75 23.80 -15.01
C GLY A 968 -30.50 24.67 -14.91
N LEU A 969 -29.68 24.45 -13.87
CA LEU A 969 -28.42 25.17 -13.68
C LEU A 969 -27.45 24.93 -14.84
N ALA A 970 -27.24 23.68 -15.24
CA ALA A 970 -26.35 23.34 -16.35
C ALA A 970 -26.80 23.98 -17.68
N LYS A 971 -28.12 24.10 -17.92
CA LYS A 971 -28.68 24.78 -19.09
C LYS A 971 -28.42 26.29 -19.06
N GLN A 972 -28.66 26.93 -17.91
CA GLN A 972 -28.36 28.35 -17.70
C GLN A 972 -26.87 28.64 -17.93
N ARG A 973 -25.99 27.86 -17.27
CA ARG A 973 -24.54 28.06 -17.34
C ARG A 973 -23.96 27.75 -18.70
N PHE A 974 -24.52 26.77 -19.42
CA PHE A 974 -24.13 26.51 -20.80
C PHE A 974 -24.42 27.70 -21.71
N ARG A 975 -25.58 28.35 -21.55
CA ARG A 975 -25.89 29.56 -22.30
C ARG A 975 -24.86 30.66 -22.03
N TRP A 976 -24.50 30.87 -20.77
CA TRP A 976 -23.52 31.88 -20.39
C TRP A 976 -22.13 31.54 -20.94
N ALA A 977 -21.62 30.33 -20.70
CA ALA A 977 -20.31 29.92 -21.18
C ALA A 977 -20.19 29.96 -22.71
N PHE A 978 -21.24 29.54 -23.43
CA PHE A 978 -21.27 29.60 -24.90
C PHE A 978 -21.38 31.04 -25.40
N GLY A 979 -22.25 31.86 -24.80
CA GLY A 979 -22.39 33.28 -25.14
C GLY A 979 -21.11 34.06 -24.87
N THR A 980 -20.45 33.86 -23.73
CA THR A 980 -19.13 34.41 -23.44
C THR A 980 -18.11 34.00 -24.51
N LEU A 981 -18.07 32.73 -24.92
CA LEU A 981 -17.17 32.28 -25.97
C LEU A 981 -17.45 32.96 -27.32
N GLN A 982 -18.72 33.19 -27.66
CA GLN A 982 -19.11 33.95 -28.84
C GLN A 982 -18.64 35.41 -28.76
N CYS A 983 -18.84 36.08 -27.63
CA CYS A 983 -18.41 37.47 -27.42
C CYS A 983 -16.88 37.62 -27.47
N LEU A 984 -16.15 36.70 -26.82
CA LEU A 984 -14.68 36.69 -26.86
C LEU A 984 -14.15 36.48 -28.28
N TRP A 985 -14.82 35.64 -29.08
CA TRP A 985 -14.49 35.46 -30.50
C TRP A 985 -14.80 36.70 -31.33
N LYS A 986 -16.03 37.23 -31.22
CA LYS A 986 -16.53 38.40 -31.97
C LYS A 986 -15.69 39.66 -31.72
N HIS A 987 -15.23 39.84 -30.48
CA HIS A 987 -14.49 41.02 -30.05
C HIS A 987 -12.97 40.80 -29.87
N GLY A 988 -12.43 39.65 -30.29
CA GLY A 988 -11.03 39.29 -30.06
C GLY A 988 -10.02 40.28 -30.65
N SER A 989 -10.40 41.03 -31.69
CA SER A 989 -9.56 42.06 -32.33
C SER A 989 -9.20 43.23 -31.40
N ILE A 990 -9.95 43.43 -30.30
CA ILE A 990 -9.63 44.44 -29.27
C ILE A 990 -8.24 44.19 -28.66
N MET A 991 -7.87 42.93 -28.45
CA MET A 991 -6.57 42.59 -27.86
C MET A 991 -5.40 42.94 -28.78
N GLY A 992 -5.58 42.81 -30.10
CA GLY A 992 -4.57 43.20 -31.10
C GLY A 992 -4.46 44.72 -31.29
N THR A 993 -5.58 45.44 -31.20
CA THR A 993 -5.61 46.91 -31.33
C THR A 993 -5.26 47.64 -30.02
N GLY A 994 -5.36 46.97 -28.88
CA GLY A 994 -5.06 47.54 -27.57
C GLY A 994 -6.09 48.58 -27.07
N ARG A 995 -7.22 48.75 -27.76
CA ARG A 995 -8.24 49.78 -27.47
C ARG A 995 -9.66 49.19 -27.48
N PRO A 996 -10.50 49.46 -26.45
CA PRO A 996 -10.20 50.22 -25.22
C PRO A 996 -9.18 49.50 -24.33
N ALA A 997 -8.27 50.24 -23.68
CA ALA A 997 -7.11 49.67 -22.99
C ALA A 997 -7.49 48.74 -21.83
N GLY A 998 -8.56 49.07 -21.09
CA GLY A 998 -9.08 48.25 -20.00
C GLY A 998 -9.54 46.86 -20.44
N LEU A 999 -10.48 46.83 -21.39
CA LEU A 999 -10.94 45.60 -22.01
C LEU A 999 -9.83 44.81 -22.70
N ALA A 1000 -8.94 45.48 -23.43
CA ALA A 1000 -7.88 44.83 -24.20
C ALA A 1000 -6.81 44.17 -23.32
N ARG A 1001 -6.42 44.83 -22.21
CA ARG A 1001 -5.30 44.38 -21.37
C ARG A 1001 -5.74 43.58 -20.15
N VAL A 1002 -6.98 43.78 -19.69
CA VAL A 1002 -7.49 43.15 -18.46
C VAL A 1002 -8.74 42.34 -18.75
N GLY A 1003 -9.81 42.96 -19.27
CA GLY A 1003 -11.14 42.36 -19.35
C GLY A 1003 -11.22 41.08 -20.20
N LEU A 1004 -10.80 41.14 -21.46
CA LEU A 1004 -10.80 39.99 -22.37
C LEU A 1004 -9.76 38.93 -21.97
N PRO A 1005 -8.47 39.29 -21.72
CA PRO A 1005 -7.46 38.29 -21.33
C PRO A 1005 -7.84 37.50 -20.08
N GLN A 1006 -8.37 38.17 -19.05
CA GLN A 1006 -8.76 37.47 -17.81
C GLN A 1006 -9.98 36.57 -18.02
N ALA A 1007 -10.95 36.98 -18.85
CA ALA A 1007 -12.10 36.15 -19.19
C ALA A 1007 -11.68 34.90 -19.97
N ILE A 1008 -10.78 35.02 -20.94
CA ILE A 1008 -10.20 33.88 -21.68
C ILE A 1008 -9.47 32.95 -20.70
N LEU A 1009 -8.58 33.50 -19.89
CA LEU A 1009 -7.73 32.70 -19.00
C LEU A 1009 -8.56 31.99 -17.93
N PHE A 1010 -9.42 32.69 -17.19
CA PHE A 1010 -10.08 32.14 -16.01
C PHE A 1010 -11.46 31.53 -16.27
N GLN A 1011 -12.23 32.04 -17.23
CA GLN A 1011 -13.56 31.49 -17.53
C GLN A 1011 -13.52 30.36 -18.56
N ILE A 1012 -12.52 30.36 -19.46
CA ILE A 1012 -12.41 29.34 -20.51
C ILE A 1012 -11.24 28.38 -20.26
N VAL A 1013 -9.99 28.87 -20.28
CA VAL A 1013 -8.80 28.01 -20.25
C VAL A 1013 -8.69 27.24 -18.93
N PHE A 1014 -8.80 27.95 -17.79
CA PHE A 1014 -8.69 27.32 -16.48
C PHE A 1014 -9.80 26.28 -16.26
N ALA A 1015 -11.04 26.63 -16.60
CA ALA A 1015 -12.18 25.71 -16.49
C ALA A 1015 -12.04 24.47 -17.41
N ALA A 1016 -11.38 24.59 -18.57
CA ALA A 1016 -11.13 23.47 -19.46
C ALA A 1016 -10.02 22.52 -18.93
N ILE A 1017 -9.04 23.06 -18.20
CA ILE A 1017 -7.91 22.29 -17.64
C ILE A 1017 -8.27 21.66 -16.29
N SER A 1018 -9.13 22.30 -15.49
CA SER A 1018 -9.46 21.84 -14.14
C SER A 1018 -9.90 20.37 -13.99
N PRO A 1019 -10.63 19.73 -14.93
CA PRO A 1019 -10.91 18.29 -14.85
C PRO A 1019 -9.66 17.41 -14.84
N ILE A 1020 -8.60 17.83 -15.53
CA ILE A 1020 -7.31 17.12 -15.56
C ILE A 1020 -6.65 17.22 -14.19
N ILE A 1021 -6.72 18.38 -13.55
CA ILE A 1021 -6.21 18.61 -12.18
C ILE A 1021 -6.95 17.73 -11.17
N ASP A 1022 -8.29 17.70 -11.22
CA ASP A 1022 -9.10 16.88 -10.31
C ASP A 1022 -8.84 15.38 -10.54
N LEU A 1023 -8.71 14.94 -11.79
CA LEU A 1023 -8.39 13.54 -12.11
C LEU A 1023 -7.00 13.15 -11.60
N ALA A 1024 -6.00 13.99 -11.81
CA ALA A 1024 -4.64 13.73 -11.35
C ALA A 1024 -4.56 13.69 -9.81
N LEU A 1025 -5.32 14.52 -9.11
CA LEU A 1025 -5.43 14.46 -7.66
C LEU A 1025 -6.04 13.13 -7.18
N ILE A 1026 -7.09 12.64 -7.86
CA ILE A 1026 -7.69 11.33 -7.56
C ILE A 1026 -6.68 10.20 -7.82
N VAL A 1027 -5.99 10.22 -8.97
CA VAL A 1027 -4.96 9.24 -9.30
C VAL A 1027 -3.82 9.28 -8.28
N SER A 1028 -3.34 10.47 -7.91
CA SER A 1028 -2.31 10.66 -6.87
C SER A 1028 -2.78 10.12 -5.52
N PHE A 1029 -4.03 10.36 -5.10
CA PHE A 1029 -4.57 9.80 -3.87
C PHE A 1029 -4.64 8.27 -3.91
N VAL A 1030 -5.11 7.68 -5.00
CA VAL A 1030 -5.20 6.21 -5.16
C VAL A 1030 -3.81 5.58 -5.18
N THR A 1031 -2.88 6.10 -5.98
CA THR A 1031 -1.50 5.60 -6.07
C THR A 1031 -0.78 5.72 -4.73
N THR A 1032 -0.94 6.85 -4.04
CA THR A 1032 -0.42 7.04 -2.69
C THR A 1032 -1.05 6.08 -1.69
N TYR A 1033 -2.37 5.86 -1.73
CA TYR A 1033 -3.03 4.90 -0.85
C TYR A 1033 -2.48 3.49 -1.06
N LEU A 1034 -2.33 3.07 -2.32
CA LEU A 1034 -1.70 1.80 -2.68
C LEU A 1034 -0.24 1.75 -2.19
N ALA A 1035 0.52 2.83 -2.34
CA ALA A 1035 1.88 2.94 -1.84
C ALA A 1035 1.93 2.83 -0.31
N VAL A 1036 1.05 3.48 0.45
CA VAL A 1036 0.97 3.35 1.92
C VAL A 1036 0.64 1.92 2.34
N GLN A 1037 -0.26 1.23 1.63
CA GLN A 1037 -0.56 -0.18 1.91
C GLN A 1037 0.64 -1.09 1.62
N ALA A 1038 1.41 -0.80 0.57
CA ALA A 1038 2.57 -1.60 0.18
C ALA A 1038 3.83 -1.32 1.02
N HIS A 1039 4.10 -0.07 1.39
CA HIS A 1039 5.37 0.42 1.95
C HIS A 1039 5.28 0.85 3.43
N GLY A 1040 4.07 0.89 3.98
CA GLY A 1040 3.81 1.52 5.26
C GLY A 1040 3.94 3.05 5.21
N TRP A 1041 3.42 3.70 6.25
CA TRP A 1041 3.33 5.16 6.31
C TRP A 1041 4.69 5.86 6.29
N ALA A 1042 5.71 5.27 6.92
CA ALA A 1042 7.01 5.91 7.16
C ALA A 1042 7.77 6.26 5.87
N GLN A 1043 7.63 5.44 4.81
CA GLN A 1043 8.28 5.66 3.51
C GLN A 1043 7.48 6.62 2.60
N THR A 1044 6.15 6.72 2.77
CA THR A 1044 5.27 7.48 1.86
C THR A 1044 4.84 8.87 2.39
N GLN A 1045 5.09 9.16 3.67
CA GLN A 1045 4.61 10.39 4.34
C GLN A 1045 5.04 11.71 3.66
N GLY A 1046 6.23 11.76 3.08
CA GLY A 1046 6.82 13.00 2.57
C GLY A 1046 6.04 13.64 1.41
N ASP A 1047 5.47 12.84 0.51
CA ASP A 1047 4.74 13.37 -0.65
C ASP A 1047 3.28 13.71 -0.33
N LEU A 1048 2.67 12.95 0.58
CA LEU A 1048 1.37 13.28 1.15
C LEU A 1048 1.38 14.58 1.94
N GLU A 1049 2.41 14.80 2.76
CA GLU A 1049 2.57 16.03 3.54
C GLU A 1049 2.68 17.25 2.63
N LYS A 1050 3.48 17.16 1.55
CA LYS A 1050 3.58 18.24 0.55
C LYS A 1050 2.24 18.49 -0.14
N MET A 1051 1.55 17.43 -0.59
CA MET A 1051 0.26 17.56 -1.26
C MET A 1051 -0.80 18.18 -0.33
N LEU A 1052 -0.85 17.72 0.93
CA LEU A 1052 -1.74 18.25 1.96
C LEU A 1052 -1.41 19.70 2.28
N LEU A 1053 -0.13 20.05 2.40
CA LEU A 1053 0.32 21.42 2.62
C LEU A 1053 -0.13 22.35 1.49
N TYR A 1054 0.08 21.96 0.23
CA TYR A 1054 -0.37 22.75 -0.92
C TYR A 1054 -1.89 22.91 -0.95
N TRP A 1055 -2.63 21.84 -0.65
CA TRP A 1055 -4.09 21.89 -0.56
C TRP A 1055 -4.57 22.81 0.57
N LEU A 1056 -3.95 22.74 1.75
CA LEU A 1056 -4.26 23.60 2.90
C LEU A 1056 -3.96 25.07 2.60
N VAL A 1057 -2.80 25.36 2.01
CA VAL A 1057 -2.42 26.73 1.63
C VAL A 1057 -3.39 27.30 0.59
N PHE A 1058 -3.70 26.54 -0.46
CA PHE A 1058 -4.66 26.97 -1.48
C PHE A 1058 -6.05 27.21 -0.89
N THR A 1059 -6.53 26.29 -0.06
CA THR A 1059 -7.82 26.38 0.61
C THR A 1059 -7.88 27.59 1.56
N ALA A 1060 -6.80 27.84 2.31
CA ALA A 1060 -6.71 29.01 3.19
C ALA A 1060 -6.77 30.33 2.41
N VAL A 1061 -6.06 30.45 1.28
CA VAL A 1061 -6.11 31.63 0.41
C VAL A 1061 -7.52 31.84 -0.15
N ASP A 1062 -8.18 30.76 -0.61
CA ASP A 1062 -9.54 30.80 -1.14
C ASP A 1062 -10.57 31.22 -0.08
N LEU A 1063 -10.48 30.66 1.13
CA LEU A 1063 -11.30 31.06 2.28
C LEU A 1063 -11.05 32.51 2.69
N LEU A 1064 -9.81 32.99 2.66
CA LEU A 1064 -9.48 34.39 2.94
C LEU A 1064 -10.11 35.32 1.90
N ALA A 1065 -9.98 34.99 0.61
CA ALA A 1065 -10.58 35.77 -0.48
C ALA A 1065 -12.12 35.81 -0.38
N ALA A 1066 -12.75 34.67 -0.08
CA ALA A 1066 -14.18 34.59 0.15
C ALA A 1066 -14.62 35.38 1.39
N THR A 1067 -13.86 35.30 2.49
CA THR A 1067 -14.12 36.07 3.73
C THR A 1067 -14.12 37.57 3.43
N ILE A 1068 -13.17 38.05 2.62
CA ILE A 1068 -13.13 39.44 2.16
C ILE A 1068 -14.39 39.78 1.35
N ALA A 1069 -14.80 38.92 0.41
CA ALA A 1069 -16.01 39.16 -0.38
C ALA A 1069 -17.28 39.26 0.49
N PHE A 1070 -17.44 38.38 1.48
CA PHE A 1070 -18.54 38.45 2.45
C PHE A 1070 -18.46 39.70 3.34
N ALA A 1071 -17.27 40.14 3.75
CA ALA A 1071 -17.08 41.38 4.50
C ALA A 1071 -17.49 42.63 3.72
N LEU A 1072 -17.33 42.60 2.39
CA LEU A 1072 -17.77 43.67 1.50
C LEU A 1072 -19.29 43.67 1.26
N GLU A 1073 -19.93 42.51 1.34
CA GLU A 1073 -21.39 42.34 1.21
C GLU A 1073 -22.09 42.26 2.58
N ARG A 1074 -22.04 43.36 3.37
CA ARG A 1074 -22.48 43.40 4.78
C ARG A 1074 -23.90 42.92 5.08
N ARG A 1075 -24.80 42.93 4.10
CA ARG A 1075 -26.21 42.48 4.25
C ARG A 1075 -26.39 40.96 4.00
N GLU A 1076 -25.34 40.24 3.64
CA GLU A 1076 -25.41 38.81 3.35
C GLU A 1076 -25.29 37.91 4.58
N ASN A 1077 -25.85 36.71 4.46
CA ASN A 1077 -25.78 35.71 5.53
C ASN A 1077 -24.41 34.99 5.53
N TRP A 1078 -23.59 35.30 6.53
CA TRP A 1078 -22.26 34.71 6.72
C TRP A 1078 -22.25 33.19 6.89
N ARG A 1079 -23.37 32.55 7.27
CA ARG A 1079 -23.46 31.08 7.32
C ARG A 1079 -23.22 30.44 5.94
N LEU A 1080 -23.45 31.18 4.85
CA LEU A 1080 -23.18 30.71 3.50
C LEU A 1080 -21.67 30.53 3.21
N LEU A 1081 -20.78 31.23 3.94
CA LEU A 1081 -19.33 31.10 3.76
C LEU A 1081 -18.84 29.66 3.95
N TRP A 1082 -19.40 28.94 4.93
CA TRP A 1082 -19.05 27.54 5.19
C TRP A 1082 -19.43 26.59 4.06
N LEU A 1083 -20.33 27.00 3.14
CA LEU A 1083 -20.69 26.22 1.97
C LEU A 1083 -19.61 26.29 0.87
N LEU A 1084 -18.59 27.14 0.98
CA LEU A 1084 -17.51 27.24 0.00
C LEU A 1084 -16.72 25.93 -0.13
N ILE A 1085 -16.42 25.27 0.98
CA ILE A 1085 -15.69 23.99 1.01
C ILE A 1085 -16.48 22.89 0.28
N PRO A 1086 -17.74 22.57 0.66
CA PRO A 1086 -18.50 21.54 -0.05
C PRO A 1086 -18.86 21.94 -1.49
N GLN A 1087 -18.89 23.23 -1.84
CA GLN A 1087 -19.08 23.68 -3.23
C GLN A 1087 -17.94 23.22 -4.16
N ARG A 1088 -16.74 22.96 -3.64
CA ARG A 1088 -15.62 22.42 -4.44
C ARG A 1088 -15.86 20.97 -4.89
N ILE A 1089 -16.84 20.29 -4.29
CA ILE A 1089 -17.23 18.91 -4.58
C ILE A 1089 -18.61 18.90 -5.26
N GLY A 1090 -18.68 18.36 -6.48
CA GLY A 1090 -19.90 18.27 -7.28
C GLY A 1090 -20.28 19.55 -8.04
N TYR A 1091 -20.45 20.69 -7.35
CA TYR A 1091 -20.91 21.94 -8.00
C TYR A 1091 -19.91 22.44 -9.05
N ARG A 1092 -18.62 22.42 -8.69
CA ARG A 1092 -17.52 22.86 -9.54
C ARG A 1092 -17.38 21.99 -10.81
N GLN A 1093 -17.59 20.67 -10.70
CA GLN A 1093 -17.51 19.74 -11.82
C GLN A 1093 -18.64 19.95 -12.84
N ILE A 1094 -19.83 20.41 -12.39
CA ILE A 1094 -20.90 20.84 -13.29
C ILE A 1094 -20.41 22.03 -14.15
N MET A 1095 -19.69 22.99 -13.57
CA MET A 1095 -19.16 24.14 -14.32
C MET A 1095 -18.14 23.71 -15.38
N TYR A 1096 -17.26 22.76 -15.06
CA TYR A 1096 -16.29 22.23 -16.03
C TYR A 1096 -16.98 21.55 -17.21
N TYR A 1097 -17.93 20.66 -16.92
CA TYR A 1097 -18.72 19.99 -17.94
C TYR A 1097 -19.39 21.00 -18.87
N VAL A 1098 -19.96 22.06 -18.30
CA VAL A 1098 -20.63 23.12 -19.05
C VAL A 1098 -19.66 23.86 -19.99
N VAL A 1099 -18.47 24.25 -19.52
CA VAL A 1099 -17.47 24.94 -20.35
C VAL A 1099 -16.93 24.03 -21.45
N LEU A 1100 -16.57 22.78 -21.11
CA LEU A 1100 -16.12 21.80 -22.11
C LEU A 1100 -17.19 21.53 -23.16
N LYS A 1101 -18.46 21.44 -22.74
CA LYS A 1101 -19.60 21.33 -23.67
C LYS A 1101 -19.71 22.57 -24.54
N ALA A 1102 -19.56 23.78 -24.01
CA ALA A 1102 -19.60 25.02 -24.79
C ALA A 1102 -18.50 25.06 -25.86
N ILE A 1103 -17.25 24.73 -25.49
CA ILE A 1103 -16.12 24.62 -26.42
C ILE A 1103 -16.41 23.58 -27.50
N ALA A 1104 -16.86 22.38 -27.11
CA ALA A 1104 -17.18 21.31 -28.05
C ALA A 1104 -18.30 21.72 -29.04
N GLN A 1105 -19.33 22.44 -28.58
CA GLN A 1105 -20.37 22.94 -29.48
C GLN A 1105 -19.83 24.03 -30.41
N ALA A 1106 -19.00 24.94 -29.93
CA ALA A 1106 -18.40 25.97 -30.79
C ALA A 1106 -17.53 25.37 -31.90
N LEU A 1107 -16.79 24.29 -31.58
CA LEU A 1107 -15.99 23.55 -32.55
C LEU A 1107 -16.84 22.72 -33.54
N ARG A 1108 -18.04 22.26 -33.14
CA ARG A 1108 -18.96 21.51 -34.02
C ARG A 1108 -19.82 22.41 -34.92
N GLY A 1109 -20.10 23.62 -34.47
CA GLY A 1109 -20.89 24.64 -35.17
C GLY A 1109 -22.40 24.40 -35.34
N PRO A 1110 -23.14 23.80 -34.39
CA PRO A 1110 -24.59 23.70 -34.50
C PRO A 1110 -25.25 25.07 -34.28
N ARG A 1111 -26.52 25.21 -34.70
CA ARG A 1111 -27.35 26.33 -34.27
C ARG A 1111 -27.78 26.08 -32.82
N VAL A 1112 -27.39 26.96 -31.90
CA VAL A 1112 -27.77 26.89 -30.48
C VAL A 1112 -28.78 28.00 -30.21
N GLY A 1113 -30.00 27.64 -29.83
CA GLY A 1113 -31.08 28.59 -29.55
C GLY A 1113 -31.25 28.92 -28.07
N TRP A 1114 -32.01 29.98 -27.80
CA TRP A 1114 -32.43 30.38 -26.45
C TRP A 1114 -33.40 29.34 -25.88
N GLY A 1115 -32.98 28.58 -24.87
CA GLY A 1115 -33.78 27.49 -24.30
C GLY A 1115 -34.43 27.85 -22.97
N LYS A 1116 -35.76 27.67 -22.86
CA LYS A 1116 -36.60 27.93 -21.66
C LYS A 1116 -36.10 27.30 -20.35
N LEU A 1117 -36.10 28.04 -19.25
CA LEU A 1117 -35.92 27.54 -17.87
C LEU A 1117 -37.30 27.40 -17.20
N VAL A 1118 -37.47 26.40 -16.33
CA VAL A 1118 -38.72 26.24 -15.55
C VAL A 1118 -38.67 27.21 -14.37
N ARG A 1119 -39.75 27.99 -14.17
CA ARG A 1119 -39.88 28.99 -13.10
C ARG A 1119 -40.73 28.47 -11.95
N THR A 1120 -40.38 28.85 -10.72
CA THR A 1120 -41.10 28.45 -9.51
C THR A 1120 -41.81 29.61 -8.82
N GLY A 1121 -41.46 30.87 -9.13
CA GLY A 1121 -42.09 32.06 -8.57
C GLY A 1121 -41.74 32.33 -7.10
N ARG A 1122 -40.69 31.68 -6.57
CA ARG A 1122 -40.32 31.69 -5.14
C ARG A 1122 -39.32 32.77 -4.74
N VAL A 1123 -39.05 33.76 -5.59
CA VAL A 1123 -38.14 34.87 -5.26
C VAL A 1123 -38.68 35.63 -4.04
N GLN A 1124 -37.85 35.83 -3.02
CA GLN A 1124 -38.16 36.72 -1.89
C GLN A 1124 -37.20 37.90 -1.97
N ALA A 1125 -37.73 39.13 -2.07
CA ALA A 1125 -36.94 40.33 -1.83
C ALA A 1125 -36.72 40.41 -0.32
N GLY A 1126 -35.44 40.50 0.08
CA GLY A 1126 -35.02 40.44 1.48
C GLY A 1126 -35.40 41.66 2.29
#